data_AF-A0A5M3YS97-F1
#
_entry.id   AF-A0A5M3YS97-F1
#
_cell.length_a   1.000
_cell.length_b   1.000
_cell.length_c   1.000
_cell.angle_alpha   90.00
_cell.angle_beta   90.00
_cell.angle_gamma   90.00
#
_symmetry.space_group_name_H-M   'P 1'
#
loop_
_entity.id
_entity.type
_entity.pdbx_description
1 polymer ?
#
loop_
_entity_poly.entity_id
_entity_poly.type
_entity_poly.pdbx_seq_one_letter_code
_entity_poly.pdbx_strand_id
1 'polypeptide(L)'
;MSNSRPLKFQGDQLHETLDKYLSELSSLPFKTLSAHVSGWTPLDAFREIYRIWRDIIVETFDFPDGFKPRFEESPDSIRILVDDPNKVPPDGIGFIEYHKKTGRVVLFNADPPSHLRPVPPQHDNTCPGKYELVGIHKESINRAVFGLTLVGYRITIETRYSVWEFFQIPGREYLSCFVTGTDKHLEGRGAGKVNTDGETTLSLRICLFVGSQSRKAKPFNFMTWLSVVFDIQGLSDASRLCETPAGDIMLDTKLTGKLYVDGLQVRSAYLPRGTFSYRYNLRQVRVRIGDGRVPDIPGVDKRVAAIWKEAIHQREDTILPKYVEILSETPYYLDVIHADKHVDSATAKKIWRFLRSGVDRGKFFYWGRDEKDVESIIQSFGKEPKVISQVLWNILRNASLIRTPEEQLELLKEFREAPSTIRLESVFSKNVRHLLEASFKLDKETENIKVMFVDCGENPISVDYENGLLKINSKWLDYNVIHEEYPCRISSSKNNEPGDYFYCDHIVEQLYEQSHQQICKVMSASSIQGRWKQMSRTLHEKLEEMPRRVIAQKTSSPNGGTVVVSWELELSGRVLSRLGKEIEYCVILHDHGCALESSEIIFRGSQSLADICKTCADGSVEENPGSHTGLCGCQMRLVTPAASSCSATFLVPVSSTSYYPKVARNAPVAIYVPAAETVEPHNPHETGQSKEFPNEKNACGHGDEHIPWACHVDIKYERQWEAWEAVEFPTLFRSFSFEEEYNPKFQVRSLMALDNSRLRDRFEVDDFLRVSMPLDTGVQYILHIHSIFPPNPSQPGDEGTLLATRYSYRCETPWFGGDGYPGIVNRNEVILHFKDFTSMGSRHDASLVPIKMISKVWSAELRHTVDVPDDLDANGLYYHYCRFAVRSDGSDDTVCLKPIASHLLPRTNRWHNPWYNQQSTPEVLDLTPGVLGLAEGFYQAQCNVHSGFNFDPSAHLTWRSAYNVATTYDGTMKGIVEDINSRKLLGVDDISRGTPLIATLSIPDKGIARRKEQITEDIQILLNIDGLLSLSPRPDFLVVTCPIWILHKDAHNRFSHAIHSLLRHRYGVHIKKVNFRSHGIPRDETMLVLVASSVCSPVPWTETFGQDIRTSALEKIKDLSFKNPRTESSFNCKHPSAKINVYNHSTGLRTSHSGPQPLGDAIDMTNIHRVVHPDRGDLLSVRELARIQGFDDKFVFLGCIHRQYEDVMNAFPPPIAKKVAEMVLTLIRDYHCSEGPSEENKDGPRGKKRRRHE
;
A
#
# COMPACT_ATOMS: atom_id res chain seq x y z
N MET A 1 64.27 12.41 -53.60
CA MET A 1 63.63 13.49 -54.37
C MET A 1 62.35 12.97 -54.99
N SER A 2 61.21 13.28 -54.38
CA SER A 2 59.89 13.44 -55.03
C SER A 2 59.03 14.27 -54.07
N ASN A 3 58.45 15.35 -54.58
CA ASN A 3 57.85 16.44 -53.82
C ASN A 3 56.52 16.04 -53.18
N SER A 4 56.40 16.16 -51.86
CA SER A 4 55.10 16.30 -51.18
C SER A 4 54.93 17.75 -50.74
N ARG A 5 54.14 18.52 -51.51
CA ARG A 5 53.71 19.87 -51.11
C ARG A 5 52.68 19.77 -49.96
N PRO A 6 52.63 20.74 -49.04
CA PRO A 6 51.50 20.88 -48.13
C PRO A 6 50.27 21.33 -48.92
N LEU A 7 49.19 20.54 -48.89
CA LEU A 7 47.89 20.94 -49.41
C LEU A 7 47.36 22.10 -48.57
N LYS A 8 47.31 23.30 -49.14
CA LYS A 8 46.51 24.42 -48.62
C LYS A 8 45.05 24.18 -49.02
N PHE A 9 44.20 23.88 -48.05
CA PHE A 9 42.74 23.88 -48.24
C PHE A 9 42.23 25.34 -48.18
N GLN A 10 41.54 25.78 -49.23
CA GLN A 10 40.76 27.01 -49.24
C GLN A 10 39.28 26.61 -49.21
N GLY A 11 38.57 27.09 -48.17
CA GLY A 11 37.13 27.36 -48.13
C GLY A 11 36.16 26.26 -48.54
N ASP A 12 35.70 25.48 -47.56
CA ASP A 12 34.28 25.12 -47.41
C ASP A 12 34.01 24.67 -45.95
N GLN A 13 33.18 25.44 -45.25
CA GLN A 13 33.09 25.55 -43.78
C GLN A 13 32.42 24.38 -43.02
N LEU A 14 32.31 23.18 -43.59
CA LEU A 14 31.68 22.02 -42.92
C LEU A 14 32.50 20.72 -42.91
N HIS A 15 33.70 20.71 -43.50
CA HIS A 15 34.54 19.49 -43.63
C HIS A 15 35.70 19.39 -42.62
N GLU A 16 35.71 20.23 -41.58
CA GLU A 16 36.94 20.59 -40.86
C GLU A 16 37.13 20.00 -39.45
N THR A 17 36.29 19.10 -38.93
CA THR A 17 36.41 18.66 -37.52
C THR A 17 37.28 17.43 -37.28
N LEU A 18 37.05 16.26 -37.90
CA LEU A 18 37.79 15.04 -37.55
C LEU A 18 39.24 14.98 -38.09
N ASP A 19 39.45 15.23 -39.38
CA ASP A 19 40.80 15.21 -39.97
C ASP A 19 41.70 16.28 -39.29
N LYS A 20 41.12 17.39 -38.85
CA LYS A 20 41.78 18.39 -37.99
C LYS A 20 42.16 17.81 -36.62
N TYR A 21 41.26 17.09 -35.95
CA TYR A 21 41.57 16.44 -34.67
C TYR A 21 42.62 15.34 -34.78
N LEU A 22 42.59 14.54 -35.83
CA LEU A 22 43.61 13.50 -36.10
C LEU A 22 44.97 14.13 -36.43
N SER A 23 44.98 15.28 -37.10
CA SER A 23 46.18 16.10 -37.29
C SER A 23 46.76 16.58 -35.96
N GLU A 24 45.92 17.14 -35.07
CA GLU A 24 46.33 17.55 -33.73
C GLU A 24 46.93 16.40 -32.92
N LEU A 25 46.35 15.20 -32.97
CA LEU A 25 46.88 14.01 -32.28
C LEU A 25 48.31 13.66 -32.69
N SER A 26 48.64 13.80 -33.98
CA SER A 26 50.00 13.55 -34.49
C SER A 26 51.05 14.57 -34.00
N SER A 27 50.60 15.73 -33.50
CA SER A 27 51.46 16.83 -33.03
C SER A 27 51.69 16.85 -31.52
N LEU A 28 51.05 15.96 -30.75
CA LEU A 28 51.12 15.92 -29.29
C LEU A 28 52.37 15.16 -28.79
N PRO A 29 53.15 15.70 -27.81
CA PRO A 29 54.32 15.01 -27.27
C PRO A 29 53.97 13.76 -26.45
N PHE A 30 54.80 12.73 -26.50
CA PHE A 30 54.63 11.48 -25.73
C PHE A 30 54.47 11.72 -24.23
N LYS A 31 55.22 12.67 -23.65
CA LYS A 31 55.12 13.01 -22.20
C LYS A 31 53.73 13.53 -21.81
N THR A 32 53.10 14.33 -22.69
CA THR A 32 51.76 14.88 -22.46
C THR A 32 50.73 13.77 -22.52
N LEU A 33 50.77 12.93 -23.56
CA LEU A 33 49.83 11.83 -23.74
C LEU A 33 50.03 10.69 -22.72
N SER A 34 51.27 10.38 -22.30
CA SER A 34 51.55 9.34 -21.30
C SER A 34 50.97 9.66 -19.93
N ALA A 35 50.88 10.95 -19.57
CA ALA A 35 50.24 11.37 -18.32
C ALA A 35 48.71 11.17 -18.35
N HIS A 36 48.08 11.26 -19.53
CA HIS A 36 46.61 11.11 -19.69
C HIS A 36 46.16 9.64 -19.83
N VAL A 37 47.09 8.73 -20.13
CA VAL A 37 46.83 7.30 -20.40
C VAL A 37 47.56 6.40 -19.38
N SER A 38 48.10 6.99 -18.30
CA SER A 38 48.82 6.25 -17.25
C SER A 38 47.89 5.21 -16.60
N GLY A 39 48.22 3.92 -16.72
CA GLY A 39 47.43 2.81 -16.17
C GLY A 39 46.43 2.17 -17.14
N TRP A 40 46.28 2.65 -18.37
CA TRP A 40 45.45 1.99 -19.38
C TRP A 40 46.11 0.73 -19.92
N THR A 41 45.29 -0.30 -20.14
CA THR A 41 45.64 -1.55 -20.80
C THR A 41 45.01 -1.59 -22.20
N PRO A 42 45.43 -2.52 -23.09
CA PRO A 42 44.73 -2.74 -24.36
C PRO A 42 43.22 -2.99 -24.23
N LEU A 43 42.76 -3.54 -23.10
CA LEU A 43 41.33 -3.74 -22.83
C LEU A 43 40.59 -2.41 -22.64
N ASP A 44 41.20 -1.43 -21.96
CA ASP A 44 40.59 -0.12 -21.74
C ASP A 44 40.46 0.63 -23.07
N ALA A 45 41.52 0.58 -23.88
CA ALA A 45 41.50 1.18 -25.21
C ALA A 45 40.45 0.50 -26.13
N PHE A 46 40.32 -0.83 -26.08
CA PHE A 46 39.27 -1.52 -26.84
C PHE A 46 37.85 -1.16 -26.35
N ARG A 47 37.63 -1.06 -25.03
CA ARG A 47 36.34 -0.64 -24.46
C ARG A 47 35.89 0.72 -25.02
N GLU A 48 36.81 1.69 -25.09
CA GLU A 48 36.50 3.02 -25.63
C GLU A 48 36.22 2.98 -27.13
N ILE A 49 36.95 2.17 -27.90
CA ILE A 49 36.71 1.98 -29.34
C ILE A 49 35.34 1.34 -29.57
N TYR A 50 34.96 0.34 -28.77
CA TYR A 50 33.64 -0.26 -28.83
C TYR A 50 32.54 0.75 -28.49
N ARG A 51 32.73 1.58 -27.44
CA ARG A 51 31.79 2.65 -27.10
C ARG A 51 31.57 3.60 -28.28
N ILE A 52 32.65 4.10 -28.89
CA ILE A 52 32.56 4.98 -30.05
C ILE A 52 31.81 4.31 -31.20
N TRP A 53 32.15 3.05 -31.50
CA TRP A 53 31.49 2.27 -32.55
C TRP A 53 29.98 2.15 -32.32
N ARG A 54 29.58 1.76 -31.10
CA ARG A 54 28.18 1.64 -30.68
C ARG A 54 27.44 2.97 -30.69
N ASP A 55 27.98 4.00 -30.04
CA ASP A 55 27.30 5.29 -29.85
C ASP A 55 26.98 5.93 -31.21
N ILE A 56 27.91 5.83 -32.18
CA ILE A 56 27.66 6.27 -33.56
C ILE A 56 26.49 5.51 -34.20
N ILE A 57 26.39 4.18 -34.02
CA ILE A 57 25.30 3.39 -34.60
C ILE A 57 23.96 3.72 -33.92
N VAL A 58 23.92 3.76 -32.58
CA VAL A 58 22.70 4.02 -31.79
C VAL A 58 22.15 5.43 -32.03
N GLU A 59 23.01 6.42 -32.25
CA GLU A 59 22.55 7.78 -32.56
C GLU A 59 22.14 7.96 -34.04
N THR A 60 22.56 7.03 -34.90
CA THR A 60 22.25 7.07 -36.34
C THR A 60 20.97 6.30 -36.68
N PHE A 61 20.72 5.19 -36.00
CA PHE A 61 19.64 4.24 -36.28
C PHE A 61 18.79 3.98 -35.02
N ASP A 62 17.49 3.75 -35.20
CA ASP A 62 16.58 3.47 -34.10
C ASP A 62 16.58 1.98 -33.72
N PHE A 63 16.63 1.68 -32.42
CA PHE A 63 16.68 0.33 -31.86
C PHE A 63 15.59 0.16 -30.79
N PRO A 64 14.33 -0.08 -31.19
CA PRO A 64 13.21 -0.19 -30.25
C PRO A 64 13.40 -1.32 -29.21
N ASP A 65 14.04 -2.42 -29.62
CA ASP A 65 14.33 -3.57 -28.75
C ASP A 65 15.71 -3.48 -28.04
N GLY A 66 16.37 -2.32 -28.15
CA GLY A 66 17.71 -2.06 -27.63
C GLY A 66 18.85 -2.51 -28.56
N PHE A 67 20.04 -1.95 -28.33
CA PHE A 67 21.23 -2.29 -29.10
C PHE A 67 21.77 -3.67 -28.71
N LYS A 68 21.58 -4.67 -29.57
CA LYS A 68 21.88 -6.09 -29.30
C LYS A 68 22.68 -6.73 -30.45
N PRO A 69 23.99 -6.47 -30.57
CA PRO A 69 24.83 -7.04 -31.62
C PRO A 69 24.94 -8.57 -31.53
N ARG A 70 25.04 -9.25 -32.67
CA ARG A 70 25.10 -10.73 -32.78
C ARG A 70 26.54 -11.23 -32.93
N PHE A 71 26.91 -12.25 -32.17
CA PHE A 71 28.21 -12.95 -32.27
C PHE A 71 28.15 -14.10 -33.27
N GLU A 72 29.14 -14.17 -34.16
CA GLU A 72 29.36 -15.31 -35.07
C GLU A 72 30.83 -15.71 -35.11
N GLU A 73 31.13 -17.01 -35.03
CA GLU A 73 32.49 -17.52 -35.18
C GLU A 73 32.59 -18.53 -36.33
N SER A 74 33.53 -18.29 -37.24
CA SER A 74 33.89 -19.17 -38.35
C SER A 74 35.34 -19.67 -38.19
N PRO A 75 35.79 -20.65 -39.00
CA PRO A 75 37.20 -21.09 -38.98
C PRO A 75 38.20 -19.96 -39.28
N ASP A 76 37.80 -18.95 -40.06
CA ASP A 76 38.68 -17.88 -40.55
C ASP A 76 38.51 -16.55 -39.80
N SER A 77 37.35 -16.27 -39.21
CA SER A 77 37.07 -15.02 -38.49
C SER A 77 36.08 -15.12 -37.33
N ILE A 78 36.10 -14.12 -36.44
CA ILE A 78 35.10 -13.86 -35.40
C ILE A 78 34.42 -12.55 -35.76
N ARG A 79 33.09 -12.51 -35.81
CA ARG A 79 32.30 -11.35 -36.23
C ARG A 79 31.28 -10.96 -35.17
N ILE A 80 31.09 -9.66 -35.00
CA ILE A 80 30.03 -9.03 -34.23
C ILE A 80 29.25 -8.20 -35.22
N LEU A 81 27.97 -8.50 -35.42
CA LEU A 81 27.14 -7.92 -36.48
C LEU A 81 25.99 -7.11 -35.88
N VAL A 82 25.70 -5.96 -36.48
CA VAL A 82 24.52 -5.15 -36.18
C VAL A 82 23.73 -4.98 -37.47
N ASP A 83 22.47 -5.40 -37.43
CA ASP A 83 21.54 -5.29 -38.55
C ASP A 83 20.55 -4.15 -38.29
N ASP A 84 20.06 -3.51 -39.36
CA ASP A 84 18.99 -2.53 -39.27
C ASP A 84 17.67 -3.23 -38.89
N PRO A 85 17.07 -2.93 -37.72
CA PRO A 85 15.83 -3.58 -37.30
C PRO A 85 14.65 -3.22 -38.22
N ASN A 86 14.75 -2.15 -39.01
CA ASN A 86 13.67 -1.64 -39.86
C ASN A 86 13.71 -2.17 -41.30
N LYS A 87 14.71 -2.98 -41.69
CA LYS A 87 14.83 -3.54 -43.03
C LYS A 87 14.66 -5.06 -43.05
N VAL A 88 13.92 -5.54 -44.06
CA VAL A 88 13.75 -6.97 -44.36
C VAL A 88 14.10 -7.19 -45.85
N PRO A 89 15.15 -7.96 -46.19
CA PRO A 89 16.05 -8.69 -45.29
C PRO A 89 16.96 -7.75 -44.46
N PRO A 90 17.53 -8.26 -43.35
CA PRO A 90 18.42 -7.50 -42.49
C PRO A 90 19.60 -6.93 -43.29
N ASP A 91 19.85 -5.64 -43.15
CA ASP A 91 20.94 -4.92 -43.81
C ASP A 91 22.01 -4.60 -42.76
N GLY A 92 23.26 -4.98 -43.01
CA GLY A 92 24.35 -4.87 -42.03
C GLY A 92 24.80 -3.42 -41.88
N ILE A 93 24.34 -2.74 -40.82
CA ILE A 93 24.64 -1.32 -40.54
C ILE A 93 25.91 -1.11 -39.71
N GLY A 94 26.48 -2.17 -39.16
CA GLY A 94 27.79 -2.11 -38.51
C GLY A 94 28.35 -3.49 -38.19
N PHE A 95 29.69 -3.60 -38.12
CA PHE A 95 30.33 -4.84 -37.69
C PHE A 95 31.68 -4.63 -37.01
N ILE A 96 32.07 -5.61 -36.18
CA ILE A 96 33.44 -5.83 -35.71
C ILE A 96 33.90 -7.20 -36.20
N GLU A 97 34.98 -7.27 -36.96
CA GLU A 97 35.52 -8.52 -37.48
C GLU A 97 36.98 -8.74 -37.07
N TYR A 98 37.28 -9.87 -36.43
CA TYR A 98 38.63 -10.36 -36.16
C TYR A 98 39.00 -11.49 -37.13
N HIS A 99 40.05 -11.28 -37.92
CA HIS A 99 40.56 -12.29 -38.86
C HIS A 99 41.63 -13.17 -38.19
N LYS A 100 41.36 -14.47 -38.03
CA LYS A 100 42.21 -15.41 -37.28
C LYS A 100 43.60 -15.61 -37.88
N LYS A 101 43.71 -15.60 -39.22
CA LYS A 101 44.98 -15.80 -39.95
C LYS A 101 45.92 -14.60 -39.87
N THR A 102 45.38 -13.38 -39.96
CA THR A 102 46.17 -12.14 -40.00
C THR A 102 46.33 -11.51 -38.62
N GLY A 103 45.39 -11.76 -37.70
CA GLY A 103 45.29 -11.11 -36.39
C GLY A 103 44.70 -9.69 -36.47
N ARG A 104 44.07 -9.32 -37.59
CA ARG A 104 43.50 -7.98 -37.86
C ARG A 104 42.11 -7.86 -37.24
N VAL A 105 41.80 -6.69 -36.67
CA VAL A 105 40.44 -6.33 -36.18
C VAL A 105 39.91 -5.16 -37.01
N VAL A 106 38.69 -5.25 -37.52
CA VAL A 106 38.07 -4.20 -38.34
C VAL A 106 36.76 -3.80 -37.68
N LEU A 107 36.55 -2.49 -37.47
CA LEU A 107 35.27 -1.94 -37.04
C LEU A 107 34.71 -1.06 -38.16
N PHE A 108 33.42 -1.21 -38.42
CA PHE A 108 32.73 -0.54 -39.51
C PHE A 108 31.35 -0.05 -39.06
N ASN A 109 31.00 1.16 -39.50
CA ASN A 109 29.69 1.79 -39.36
C ASN A 109 29.19 2.19 -40.76
N ALA A 110 27.93 1.88 -41.06
CA ALA A 110 27.28 2.30 -42.30
C ALA A 110 26.84 3.77 -42.25
N ASP A 111 26.69 4.37 -43.42
CA ASP A 111 26.21 5.75 -43.56
C ASP A 111 24.70 5.85 -43.23
N PRO A 112 24.23 6.99 -42.67
CA PRO A 112 22.81 7.23 -42.49
C PRO A 112 22.07 7.23 -43.83
N PRO A 113 20.85 6.67 -43.92
CA PRO A 113 20.05 6.75 -45.13
C PRO A 113 19.63 8.21 -45.43
N SER A 114 19.52 8.52 -46.73
CA SER A 114 19.36 9.88 -47.28
C SER A 114 18.11 10.66 -46.84
N HIS A 115 17.13 10.01 -46.22
CA HIS A 115 15.91 10.63 -45.68
C HIS A 115 16.06 11.15 -44.24
N LEU A 116 17.12 10.76 -43.50
CA LEU A 116 17.41 11.24 -42.15
C LEU A 116 18.31 12.50 -42.16
N ARG A 117 18.12 13.40 -43.13
CA ARG A 117 18.90 14.65 -43.24
C ARG A 117 18.72 15.49 -41.97
N PRO A 118 19.82 15.99 -41.36
CA PRO A 118 19.72 16.86 -40.19
C PRO A 118 19.16 18.23 -40.58
N VAL A 119 18.24 18.75 -39.77
CA VAL A 119 17.83 20.16 -39.76
C VAL A 119 19.03 20.98 -39.26
N PRO A 120 19.40 22.11 -39.89
CA PRO A 120 20.47 22.96 -39.38
C PRO A 120 20.11 23.48 -37.97
N PRO A 121 21.10 23.74 -37.10
CA PRO A 121 20.85 24.07 -35.70
C PRO A 121 20.02 25.34 -35.60
N GLN A 122 18.79 25.22 -35.09
CA GLN A 122 18.10 26.32 -34.43
C GLN A 122 18.65 26.45 -33.02
N HIS A 123 18.75 27.69 -32.53
CA HIS A 123 19.35 28.11 -31.27
C HIS A 123 18.72 27.48 -30.01
N ASP A 124 18.92 26.19 -29.79
CA ASP A 124 18.67 25.53 -28.50
C ASP A 124 19.84 24.59 -28.18
N ASN A 125 20.68 25.02 -27.23
CA ASN A 125 21.92 24.34 -26.82
C ASN A 125 21.68 23.09 -25.95
N THR A 126 20.58 22.36 -26.15
CA THR A 126 20.21 21.23 -25.27
C THR A 126 20.40 19.85 -25.90
N CYS A 127 20.62 19.74 -27.21
CA CYS A 127 20.95 18.47 -27.88
C CYS A 127 22.03 18.68 -28.95
N PRO A 128 23.18 17.98 -28.89
CA PRO A 128 24.21 18.12 -29.92
C PRO A 128 23.71 17.62 -31.28
N GLY A 129 24.06 18.32 -32.36
CA GLY A 129 23.77 17.84 -33.72
C GLY A 129 24.62 16.61 -34.07
N LYS A 130 24.20 15.80 -35.06
CA LYS A 130 24.92 14.58 -35.53
C LYS A 130 26.42 14.80 -35.87
N TYR A 131 26.88 16.04 -36.07
CA TYR A 131 28.30 16.38 -36.33
C TYR A 131 29.11 16.75 -35.07
N GLU A 132 28.49 16.96 -33.92
CA GLU A 132 29.17 17.23 -32.64
C GLU A 132 29.70 15.97 -31.94
N LEU A 133 29.17 14.78 -32.29
CA LEU A 133 29.60 13.46 -31.78
C LEU A 133 31.10 13.20 -31.88
N VAL A 134 31.71 13.59 -33.00
CA VAL A 134 33.15 13.39 -33.22
C VAL A 134 33.98 14.33 -32.34
N GLY A 135 33.46 15.51 -32.04
CA GLY A 135 34.02 16.43 -31.04
C GLY A 135 33.87 15.89 -29.62
N ILE A 136 32.71 15.29 -29.29
CA ILE A 136 32.43 14.65 -27.99
C ILE A 136 33.41 13.49 -27.73
N HIS A 137 33.74 12.70 -28.75
CA HIS A 137 34.66 11.57 -28.61
C HIS A 137 36.14 11.90 -28.85
N LYS A 138 36.51 13.14 -29.18
CA LYS A 138 37.90 13.56 -29.51
C LYS A 138 38.93 13.01 -28.53
N GLU A 139 38.71 13.25 -27.24
CA GLU A 139 39.62 12.82 -26.18
C GLU A 139 39.66 11.29 -26.03
N SER A 140 38.54 10.61 -26.25
CA SER A 140 38.45 9.14 -26.20
C SER A 140 39.19 8.48 -27.36
N ILE A 141 39.06 9.05 -28.57
CA ILE A 141 39.81 8.62 -29.76
C ILE A 141 41.31 8.79 -29.51
N ASN A 142 41.74 9.95 -29.00
CA ASN A 142 43.14 10.21 -28.67
C ASN A 142 43.71 9.17 -27.70
N ARG A 143 43.01 8.91 -26.60
CA ARG A 143 43.45 7.94 -25.57
C ARG A 143 43.46 6.50 -26.08
N ALA A 144 42.45 6.10 -26.86
CA ALA A 144 42.38 4.74 -27.40
C ALA A 144 43.47 4.46 -28.46
N VAL A 145 43.67 5.42 -29.38
CA VAL A 145 44.73 5.34 -30.39
C VAL A 145 46.10 5.29 -29.73
N PHE A 146 46.32 6.15 -28.74
CA PHE A 146 47.58 6.19 -28.01
C PHE A 146 47.83 4.93 -27.17
N GLY A 147 46.83 4.46 -26.42
CA GLY A 147 46.96 3.29 -25.54
C GLY A 147 47.31 2.00 -26.28
N LEU A 148 46.78 1.80 -27.49
CA LEU A 148 47.11 0.64 -28.31
C LEU A 148 48.44 0.80 -29.05
N THR A 149 48.75 1.98 -29.56
CA THR A 149 50.02 2.23 -30.27
C THR A 149 51.25 2.11 -29.35
N LEU A 150 51.13 2.55 -28.09
CA LEU A 150 52.18 2.36 -27.06
C LEU A 150 52.50 0.88 -26.78
N VAL A 151 51.51 -0.01 -26.93
CA VAL A 151 51.66 -1.46 -26.68
C VAL A 151 52.14 -2.21 -27.94
N GLY A 152 52.43 -1.47 -29.03
CA GLY A 152 52.99 -1.97 -30.27
C GLY A 152 51.97 -2.37 -31.34
N TYR A 153 50.71 -1.92 -31.20
CA TYR A 153 49.69 -2.06 -32.25
C TYR A 153 49.76 -0.91 -33.25
N ARG A 154 49.30 -1.15 -34.48
CA ARG A 154 49.15 -0.12 -35.51
C ARG A 154 47.67 0.19 -35.67
N ILE A 155 47.31 1.45 -35.89
CA ILE A 155 45.90 1.85 -36.01
C ILE A 155 45.72 2.63 -37.29
N THR A 156 44.71 2.26 -38.07
CA THR A 156 44.32 3.01 -39.26
C THR A 156 42.91 3.53 -39.09
N ILE A 157 42.73 4.82 -39.28
CA ILE A 157 41.41 5.47 -39.29
C ILE A 157 41.19 5.96 -40.70
N GLU A 158 40.19 5.42 -41.36
CA GLU A 158 39.75 5.80 -42.70
C GLU A 158 38.56 6.75 -42.56
N THR A 159 38.75 7.98 -43.05
CA THR A 159 37.72 9.00 -43.22
C THR A 159 37.37 9.10 -44.70
N ARG A 160 36.36 9.91 -45.04
CA ARG A 160 35.91 10.09 -46.44
C ARG A 160 37.03 10.47 -47.40
N TYR A 161 37.98 11.30 -46.95
CA TYR A 161 38.99 11.93 -47.81
C TYR A 161 40.43 11.51 -47.48
N SER A 162 40.62 10.83 -46.35
CA SER A 162 41.95 10.60 -45.78
C SER A 162 42.01 9.24 -45.08
N VAL A 163 43.12 8.54 -45.25
CA VAL A 163 43.48 7.37 -44.43
C VAL A 163 44.64 7.77 -43.54
N TRP A 164 44.42 7.72 -42.23
CA TRP A 164 45.39 8.04 -41.19
C TRP A 164 45.94 6.76 -40.59
N GLU A 165 47.25 6.54 -40.65
CA GLU A 165 47.91 5.37 -40.06
C GLU A 165 48.83 5.80 -38.91
N PHE A 166 48.50 5.42 -37.68
CA PHE A 166 49.23 5.73 -36.46
C PHE A 166 50.09 4.55 -35.97
N PHE A 167 51.34 4.83 -35.61
CA PHE A 167 52.29 3.85 -35.09
C PHE A 167 53.39 4.52 -34.25
N GLN A 168 54.07 3.71 -33.44
CA GLN A 168 55.22 4.17 -32.65
C GLN A 168 56.53 3.73 -33.30
N ILE A 169 57.47 4.66 -33.45
CA ILE A 169 58.87 4.38 -33.77
C ILE A 169 59.68 4.53 -32.48
N PRO A 170 60.45 3.50 -32.06
CA PRO A 170 61.30 3.60 -30.87
C PRO A 170 62.24 4.81 -30.94
N GLY A 171 62.28 5.63 -29.87
CA GLY A 171 63.20 6.78 -29.74
C GLY A 171 62.68 8.12 -30.26
N ARG A 172 61.48 8.21 -30.86
CA ARG A 172 60.85 9.50 -31.21
C ARG A 172 60.02 10.06 -30.04
N GLU A 173 59.95 11.39 -29.94
CA GLU A 173 59.17 12.11 -28.91
C GLU A 173 57.68 12.32 -29.26
N TYR A 174 57.25 11.96 -30.47
CA TYR A 174 55.87 12.14 -30.96
C TYR A 174 55.35 10.87 -31.64
N LEU A 175 54.02 10.68 -31.62
CA LEU A 175 53.35 9.60 -32.34
C LEU A 175 53.58 9.76 -33.85
N SER A 176 54.04 8.71 -34.53
CA SER A 176 54.26 8.78 -35.98
C SER A 176 52.96 8.47 -36.71
N CYS A 177 52.66 9.28 -37.73
CA CYS A 177 51.47 9.11 -38.55
C CYS A 177 51.82 9.21 -40.04
N PHE A 178 51.19 8.37 -40.87
CA PHE A 178 51.11 8.54 -42.32
C PHE A 178 49.69 8.93 -42.70
N VAL A 179 49.55 9.94 -43.57
CA VAL A 179 48.26 10.34 -44.13
C VAL A 179 48.30 10.15 -45.63
N THR A 180 47.35 9.39 -46.16
CA THR A 180 47.16 9.21 -47.61
C THR A 180 45.78 9.71 -48.00
N GLY A 181 45.70 10.60 -48.98
CA GLY A 181 44.41 11.06 -49.51
C GLY A 181 43.70 9.94 -50.27
N THR A 182 42.38 9.83 -50.13
CA THR A 182 41.57 8.89 -50.90
C THR A 182 41.20 9.54 -52.24
N ASP A 183 41.82 9.07 -53.33
CA ASP A 183 41.35 9.42 -54.67
C ASP A 183 39.98 8.76 -54.91
N LYS A 184 39.07 9.49 -55.55
CA LYS A 184 37.71 9.04 -55.91
C LYS A 184 37.78 7.80 -56.84
N HIS A 185 37.96 6.59 -56.32
CA HIS A 185 37.68 5.31 -56.99
C HIS A 185 37.87 4.13 -56.02
N LEU A 186 36.84 3.79 -55.25
CA LEU A 186 36.65 2.45 -54.69
C LEU A 186 35.16 2.06 -54.83
N GLU A 187 34.69 2.04 -56.07
CA GLU A 187 33.63 1.11 -56.43
C GLU A 187 34.25 -0.30 -56.47
N GLY A 188 33.60 -1.24 -55.78
CA GLY A 188 33.84 -2.66 -55.97
C GLY A 188 34.66 -3.32 -54.86
N ARG A 189 33.96 -3.75 -53.80
CA ARG A 189 33.96 -5.16 -53.34
C ARG A 189 32.88 -5.39 -52.27
N GLY A 190 31.69 -5.79 -52.75
CA GLY A 190 30.63 -6.55 -52.07
C GLY A 190 29.83 -5.82 -50.98
N ALA A 191 28.51 -5.76 -50.98
CA ALA A 191 27.45 -6.24 -51.86
C ALA A 191 26.19 -5.42 -51.56
N GLY A 192 25.35 -5.13 -52.56
CA GLY A 192 24.05 -4.47 -52.39
C GLY A 192 23.96 -3.09 -53.04
N LYS A 193 23.12 -2.98 -54.08
CA LYS A 193 22.89 -1.78 -54.91
C LYS A 193 22.41 -0.58 -54.07
N VAL A 194 22.99 0.61 -54.29
CA VAL A 194 22.34 1.89 -53.97
C VAL A 194 22.52 2.86 -55.15
N ASN A 195 21.38 3.30 -55.69
CA ASN A 195 21.25 4.46 -56.57
C ASN A 195 21.67 5.73 -55.82
N THR A 196 22.55 6.53 -56.43
CA THR A 196 22.86 7.88 -56.01
C THR A 196 22.16 8.89 -56.92
N ASP A 197 21.21 9.63 -56.35
CA ASP A 197 21.10 11.07 -56.55
C ASP A 197 21.15 11.73 -55.16
N GLY A 198 22.04 12.70 -54.98
CA GLY A 198 22.04 13.61 -53.82
C GLY A 198 23.03 13.30 -52.70
N GLU A 199 24.13 14.08 -52.69
CA GLU A 199 25.05 14.44 -51.60
C GLU A 199 24.77 13.87 -50.19
N THR A 200 25.75 13.11 -49.66
CA THR A 200 25.74 12.48 -48.32
C THR A 200 26.97 12.85 -47.48
N THR A 201 26.84 12.70 -46.15
CA THR A 201 27.75 13.13 -45.08
C THR A 201 28.40 11.95 -44.32
N LEU A 202 29.73 12.02 -44.18
CA LEU A 202 30.68 11.29 -43.28
C LEU A 202 30.52 9.77 -43.04
N SER A 203 31.34 8.97 -43.74
CA SER A 203 31.65 7.57 -43.41
C SER A 203 32.86 7.49 -42.46
N LEU A 204 32.70 6.92 -41.25
CA LEU A 204 33.81 6.70 -40.31
C LEU A 204 34.15 5.20 -40.26
N ARG A 205 35.33 4.81 -40.75
CA ARG A 205 35.80 3.41 -40.69
C ARG A 205 37.08 3.33 -39.86
N ILE A 206 36.99 2.72 -38.68
CA ILE A 206 38.16 2.50 -37.81
C ILE A 206 38.71 1.09 -38.07
N CYS A 207 39.85 1.01 -38.76
CA CYS A 207 40.56 -0.24 -39.00
C CYS A 207 41.72 -0.42 -38.01
N LEU A 208 41.60 -1.34 -37.07
CA LEU A 208 42.70 -1.78 -36.22
C LEU A 208 43.63 -2.74 -37.00
N PHE A 209 44.69 -2.19 -37.60
CA PHE A 209 45.68 -3.01 -38.32
C PHE A 209 46.66 -3.67 -37.37
N VAL A 210 46.72 -5.00 -37.42
CA VAL A 210 47.78 -5.74 -36.75
C VAL A 210 48.59 -6.52 -37.78
N GLY A 211 49.64 -5.89 -38.30
CA GLY A 211 50.46 -6.35 -39.43
C GLY A 211 51.79 -6.99 -39.04
N SER A 212 52.49 -7.57 -40.02
CA SER A 212 53.66 -8.46 -39.88
C SER A 212 54.93 -7.88 -39.26
N GLN A 213 55.01 -6.56 -39.06
CA GLN A 213 56.08 -5.89 -38.29
C GLN A 213 55.59 -5.23 -36.99
N SER A 214 54.40 -5.58 -36.53
CA SER A 214 53.74 -5.08 -35.31
C SER A 214 53.12 -6.24 -34.51
N ARG A 215 52.71 -6.01 -33.25
CA ARG A 215 52.28 -7.08 -32.33
C ARG A 215 50.94 -7.70 -32.72
N LYS A 216 50.90 -8.87 -33.39
CA LYS A 216 49.65 -9.62 -33.74
C LYS A 216 48.72 -9.85 -32.53
N ALA A 217 47.44 -9.52 -32.66
CA ALA A 217 46.42 -9.89 -31.68
C ALA A 217 46.14 -11.39 -31.84
N LYS A 218 46.35 -12.17 -30.78
CA LYS A 218 46.01 -13.59 -30.76
C LYS A 218 44.50 -13.75 -30.55
N PRO A 219 43.86 -14.86 -31.00
CA PRO A 219 42.42 -15.07 -30.82
C PRO A 219 41.99 -14.96 -29.34
N PHE A 220 42.79 -15.50 -28.43
CA PHE A 220 42.57 -15.39 -26.99
C PHE A 220 42.56 -13.94 -26.48
N ASN A 221 43.44 -13.08 -27.02
CA ASN A 221 43.49 -11.67 -26.64
C ASN A 221 42.23 -10.94 -27.10
N PHE A 222 41.73 -11.24 -28.30
CA PHE A 222 40.50 -10.64 -28.81
C PHE A 222 39.28 -11.08 -28.01
N MET A 223 39.16 -12.37 -27.66
CA MET A 223 38.10 -12.84 -26.74
C MET A 223 38.18 -12.18 -25.36
N THR A 224 39.39 -11.91 -24.88
CA THR A 224 39.60 -11.14 -23.64
C THR A 224 39.13 -9.70 -23.80
N TRP A 225 39.31 -9.09 -24.97
CA TRP A 225 38.78 -7.75 -25.26
C TRP A 225 37.26 -7.72 -25.28
N LEU A 226 36.59 -8.73 -25.85
CA LEU A 226 35.12 -8.83 -25.81
C LEU A 226 34.56 -9.01 -24.40
N SER A 227 35.39 -9.40 -23.42
CA SER A 227 34.94 -9.54 -22.04
C SER A 227 34.66 -8.20 -21.32
N VAL A 228 34.92 -7.05 -21.95
CA VAL A 228 34.64 -5.71 -21.40
C VAL A 228 33.27 -5.17 -21.82
N VAL A 229 32.49 -5.95 -22.57
CA VAL A 229 31.16 -5.58 -23.08
C VAL A 229 30.12 -6.64 -22.71
N PHE A 230 28.87 -6.23 -22.49
CA PHE A 230 27.78 -7.08 -21.99
C PHE A 230 26.67 -7.33 -23.02
N ASP A 231 26.52 -6.44 -23.99
CA ASP A 231 25.41 -6.33 -24.96
C ASP A 231 25.50 -7.29 -26.16
N ILE A 232 26.61 -8.02 -26.33
CA ILE A 232 26.78 -8.97 -27.44
C ILE A 232 26.01 -10.27 -27.20
N GLN A 233 25.00 -10.52 -28.04
CA GLN A 233 24.24 -11.76 -28.07
C GLN A 233 25.05 -12.93 -28.61
N GLY A 234 24.95 -14.10 -27.97
CA GLY A 234 25.63 -15.32 -28.39
C GLY A 234 27.09 -15.44 -27.92
N LEU A 235 27.66 -14.39 -27.30
CA LEU A 235 28.99 -14.46 -26.68
C LEU A 235 28.99 -15.27 -25.37
N SER A 236 27.86 -15.29 -24.67
CA SER A 236 27.61 -16.11 -23.49
C SER A 236 26.29 -16.86 -23.67
N ASP A 237 26.11 -17.95 -22.92
CA ASP A 237 24.90 -18.78 -22.95
C ASP A 237 23.67 -17.95 -22.52
N ALA A 238 22.75 -17.72 -23.46
CA ALA A 238 21.55 -16.90 -23.26
C ALA A 238 20.64 -17.43 -22.14
N SER A 239 20.67 -18.74 -21.85
CA SER A 239 19.90 -19.32 -20.75
C SER A 239 20.34 -18.80 -19.37
N ARG A 240 21.57 -18.26 -19.27
CA ARG A 240 22.16 -17.74 -18.04
C ARG A 240 21.91 -16.25 -17.82
N LEU A 241 21.34 -15.55 -18.80
CA LEU A 241 20.99 -14.13 -18.71
C LEU A 241 19.58 -13.97 -18.14
N CYS A 242 19.45 -13.07 -17.16
CA CYS A 242 18.17 -12.59 -16.65
C CYS A 242 18.11 -11.07 -16.81
N GLU A 243 17.32 -10.60 -17.77
CA GLU A 243 17.03 -9.18 -17.99
C GLU A 243 15.91 -8.76 -17.05
N THR A 244 16.16 -7.76 -16.20
CA THR A 244 15.16 -7.27 -15.23
C THR A 244 14.99 -5.77 -15.34
N PRO A 245 13.82 -5.19 -15.00
CA PRO A 245 13.63 -3.74 -15.06
C PRO A 245 14.69 -2.94 -14.27
N ALA A 246 15.27 -3.52 -13.21
CA ALA A 246 16.31 -2.89 -12.39
C ALA A 246 17.73 -2.97 -12.99
N GLY A 247 17.95 -3.82 -14.00
CA GLY A 247 19.25 -4.15 -14.58
C GLY A 247 19.35 -5.64 -14.93
N ASP A 248 20.49 -6.07 -15.46
CA ASP A 248 20.64 -7.44 -15.96
C ASP A 248 21.64 -8.21 -15.09
N ILE A 249 21.35 -9.49 -14.85
CA ILE A 249 22.27 -10.42 -14.15
C ILE A 249 22.59 -11.61 -15.06
N MET A 250 23.86 -11.98 -15.11
CA MET A 250 24.34 -13.13 -15.88
C MET A 250 24.99 -14.15 -14.95
N LEU A 251 24.38 -15.34 -14.89
CA LEU A 251 24.74 -16.43 -13.98
C LEU A 251 25.82 -17.36 -14.54
N ASP A 252 26.85 -16.78 -15.16
CA ASP A 252 27.93 -17.53 -15.79
C ASP A 252 29.18 -17.55 -14.90
N THR A 253 29.43 -18.69 -14.28
CA THR A 253 30.53 -18.91 -13.32
C THR A 253 31.92 -18.91 -13.95
N LYS A 254 32.04 -18.90 -15.29
CA LYS A 254 33.34 -18.81 -15.99
C LYS A 254 33.88 -17.37 -16.13
N LEU A 255 33.04 -16.36 -15.93
CA LEU A 255 33.36 -14.94 -16.16
C LEU A 255 32.90 -14.07 -14.97
N THR A 256 33.29 -14.45 -13.76
CA THR A 256 32.85 -13.81 -12.51
C THR A 256 33.51 -12.43 -12.27
N GLY A 257 32.95 -11.64 -11.35
CA GLY A 257 33.63 -10.47 -10.79
C GLY A 257 33.53 -9.17 -11.58
N LYS A 258 32.55 -9.00 -12.48
CA LYS A 258 32.48 -7.82 -13.36
C LYS A 258 31.16 -7.06 -13.26
N LEU A 259 31.27 -5.75 -13.13
CA LEU A 259 30.17 -4.78 -13.17
C LEU A 259 30.21 -4.00 -14.48
N TYR A 260 29.05 -3.84 -15.10
CA TYR A 260 28.84 -3.13 -16.35
C TYR A 260 27.82 -2.02 -16.13
N VAL A 261 27.97 -0.92 -16.86
CA VAL A 261 27.01 0.18 -16.90
C VAL A 261 26.69 0.44 -18.37
N ASP A 262 25.39 0.35 -18.70
CA ASP A 262 24.87 0.47 -20.06
C ASP A 262 25.71 -0.34 -21.08
N GLY A 263 26.01 -1.60 -20.73
CA GLY A 263 26.74 -2.53 -21.60
C GLY A 263 28.27 -2.50 -21.49
N LEU A 264 28.87 -1.52 -20.81
CA LEU A 264 30.34 -1.35 -20.75
C LEU A 264 30.91 -1.65 -19.36
N GLN A 265 32.02 -2.40 -19.32
CA GLN A 265 32.66 -2.77 -18.06
C GLN A 265 33.28 -1.56 -17.34
N VAL A 266 32.95 -1.41 -16.06
CA VAL A 266 33.51 -0.41 -15.17
C VAL A 266 34.59 -1.04 -14.28
N ARG A 267 35.74 -0.37 -14.12
CA ARG A 267 36.85 -0.81 -13.26
C ARG A 267 36.85 -0.04 -11.93
N SER A 268 36.40 -0.65 -10.84
CA SER A 268 36.49 0.04 -9.54
C SER A 268 37.94 0.04 -9.02
N ALA A 269 38.46 1.23 -8.68
CA ALA A 269 39.74 1.39 -7.99
C ALA A 269 39.64 1.24 -6.45
N TYR A 270 38.41 1.13 -5.92
CA TYR A 270 38.14 1.20 -4.47
C TYR A 270 37.05 0.22 -4.00
N LEU A 271 36.89 -0.94 -4.65
CA LEU A 271 36.09 -1.99 -4.00
C LEU A 271 36.90 -2.52 -2.80
N PRO A 272 36.42 -2.35 -1.55
CA PRO A 272 37.07 -2.93 -0.39
C PRO A 272 37.10 -4.44 -0.58
N ARG A 273 38.27 -5.07 -0.37
CA ARG A 273 38.57 -6.51 -0.50
C ARG A 273 37.31 -7.41 -0.66
N GLY A 274 36.85 -7.62 -1.91
CA GLY A 274 35.68 -8.43 -2.24
C GLY A 274 35.45 -8.49 -3.76
N THR A 275 34.85 -9.57 -4.26
CA THR A 275 34.55 -9.75 -5.70
C THR A 275 33.06 -10.03 -5.90
N PHE A 276 32.50 -9.67 -7.05
CA PHE A 276 31.17 -10.16 -7.41
C PHE A 276 31.22 -11.64 -7.81
N SER A 277 30.28 -12.45 -7.34
CA SER A 277 30.09 -13.83 -7.77
C SER A 277 29.51 -13.90 -9.19
N TYR A 278 28.60 -12.98 -9.52
CA TYR A 278 27.98 -12.90 -10.84
C TYR A 278 28.29 -11.59 -11.59
N ARG A 279 27.85 -11.48 -12.84
CA ARG A 279 27.99 -10.25 -13.65
C ARG A 279 26.70 -9.45 -13.61
N TYR A 280 26.84 -8.13 -13.48
CA TYR A 280 25.70 -7.20 -13.40
C TYR A 280 25.83 -6.09 -14.43
N ASN A 281 24.76 -5.80 -15.16
CA ASN A 281 24.66 -4.64 -16.03
C ASN A 281 23.64 -3.65 -15.45
N LEU A 282 24.12 -2.49 -15.01
CA LEU A 282 23.28 -1.41 -14.51
C LEU A 282 22.84 -0.53 -15.68
N ARG A 283 21.52 -0.43 -15.89
CA ARG A 283 20.93 0.40 -16.96
C ARG A 283 20.57 1.79 -16.45
N GLN A 284 20.62 2.80 -17.31
CA GLN A 284 20.17 4.18 -17.05
C GLN A 284 20.95 4.91 -15.93
N VAL A 285 22.26 4.68 -15.83
CA VAL A 285 23.09 5.40 -14.87
C VAL A 285 23.72 6.61 -15.56
N ARG A 286 23.40 7.85 -15.13
CA ARG A 286 24.07 9.06 -15.64
C ARG A 286 25.52 9.10 -15.15
N VAL A 287 26.42 8.50 -15.92
CA VAL A 287 27.86 8.53 -15.63
C VAL A 287 28.46 9.80 -16.27
N ARG A 288 29.00 10.73 -15.47
CA ARG A 288 29.85 11.83 -15.99
C ARG A 288 31.19 11.23 -16.44
N ILE A 289 31.26 10.71 -17.66
CA ILE A 289 32.49 10.11 -18.20
C ILE A 289 33.33 11.22 -18.86
N GLY A 290 34.12 11.93 -18.04
CA GLY A 290 35.09 12.94 -18.52
C GLY A 290 36.56 12.52 -18.36
N ASP A 291 36.93 11.86 -17.26
CA ASP A 291 38.35 11.87 -16.84
C ASP A 291 39.03 10.51 -16.69
N GLY A 292 38.43 9.42 -17.18
CA GLY A 292 39.07 8.09 -17.09
C GLY A 292 39.27 7.59 -15.66
N ARG A 293 38.83 8.33 -14.64
CA ARG A 293 38.64 7.86 -13.26
C ARG A 293 37.21 7.36 -13.12
N VAL A 294 37.08 6.13 -12.68
CA VAL A 294 35.79 5.49 -12.45
C VAL A 294 35.05 6.23 -11.33
N PRO A 295 33.83 6.72 -11.58
CA PRO A 295 33.05 7.35 -10.54
C PRO A 295 32.69 6.30 -9.49
N ASP A 296 32.75 6.71 -8.22
CA ASP A 296 32.01 6.03 -7.17
C ASP A 296 30.54 6.00 -7.63
N ILE A 297 29.91 4.83 -7.64
CA ILE A 297 28.51 4.68 -8.04
C ILE A 297 27.73 4.55 -6.73
N PRO A 298 27.08 5.62 -6.23
CA PRO A 298 26.30 5.54 -5.01
C PRO A 298 25.16 4.51 -5.19
N GLY A 299 25.01 3.63 -4.20
CA GLY A 299 23.90 2.67 -4.14
C GLY A 299 23.99 1.48 -5.10
N VAL A 300 25.20 1.04 -5.49
CA VAL A 300 25.38 -0.22 -6.27
C VAL A 300 24.77 -1.41 -5.56
N ASP A 301 24.97 -1.52 -4.24
CA ASP A 301 24.41 -2.57 -3.40
C ASP A 301 22.87 -2.59 -3.44
N LYS A 302 22.22 -1.41 -3.36
CA LYS A 302 20.77 -1.27 -3.50
C LYS A 302 20.29 -1.72 -4.88
N ARG A 303 21.00 -1.36 -5.94
CA ARG A 303 20.66 -1.75 -7.32
C ARG A 303 20.84 -3.25 -7.56
N VAL A 304 21.94 -3.82 -7.07
CA VAL A 304 22.19 -5.27 -7.15
C VAL A 304 21.12 -6.04 -6.39
N ALA A 305 20.73 -5.60 -5.18
CA ALA A 305 19.62 -6.19 -4.43
C ALA A 305 18.29 -6.11 -5.20
N ALA A 306 18.02 -4.98 -5.87
CA ALA A 306 16.84 -4.83 -6.73
C ALA A 306 16.86 -5.79 -7.94
N ILE A 307 18.01 -5.97 -8.59
CA ILE A 307 18.16 -6.94 -9.70
C ILE A 307 17.88 -8.36 -9.20
N TRP A 308 18.40 -8.76 -8.04
CA TRP A 308 18.10 -10.07 -7.46
C TRP A 308 16.62 -10.25 -7.13
N LYS A 309 15.98 -9.25 -6.53
CA LYS A 309 14.54 -9.26 -6.26
C LYS A 309 13.73 -9.53 -7.54
N GLU A 310 13.97 -8.76 -8.59
CA GLU A 310 13.24 -8.90 -9.85
C GLU A 310 13.56 -10.23 -10.55
N ALA A 311 14.82 -10.68 -10.51
CA ALA A 311 15.21 -11.97 -11.07
C ALA A 311 14.53 -13.15 -10.34
N ILE A 312 14.43 -13.10 -9.01
CA ILE A 312 13.71 -14.09 -8.20
C ILE A 312 12.22 -14.05 -8.50
N HIS A 313 11.64 -12.86 -8.75
CA HIS A 313 10.25 -12.74 -9.15
C HIS A 313 9.98 -13.43 -10.50
N GLN A 314 10.86 -13.27 -11.48
CA GLN A 314 10.70 -13.85 -12.82
C GLN A 314 10.98 -15.37 -12.89
N ARG A 315 12.01 -15.87 -12.20
CA ARG A 315 12.47 -17.27 -12.33
C ARG A 315 12.88 -17.89 -10.99
N GLU A 316 11.95 -17.89 -10.02
CA GLU A 316 12.17 -18.32 -8.63
C GLU A 316 12.96 -19.64 -8.52
N ASP A 317 12.54 -20.70 -9.22
CA ASP A 317 13.14 -22.04 -9.12
C ASP A 317 14.61 -22.11 -9.52
N THR A 318 15.09 -21.19 -10.36
CA THR A 318 16.47 -21.19 -10.88
C THR A 318 17.37 -20.15 -10.22
N ILE A 319 16.79 -19.02 -9.78
CA ILE A 319 17.52 -17.88 -9.23
C ILE A 319 17.60 -17.96 -7.71
N LEU A 320 16.49 -18.29 -7.03
CA LEU A 320 16.43 -18.30 -5.57
C LEU A 320 17.47 -19.25 -4.95
N PRO A 321 17.68 -20.49 -5.45
CA PRO A 321 18.71 -21.38 -4.90
C PRO A 321 20.12 -20.75 -4.94
N LYS A 322 20.46 -20.08 -6.05
CA LYS A 322 21.77 -19.42 -6.24
C LYS A 322 21.96 -18.21 -5.34
N TYR A 323 20.87 -17.47 -5.09
CA TYR A 323 20.91 -16.33 -4.16
C TYR A 323 21.08 -16.80 -2.71
N VAL A 324 20.35 -17.85 -2.33
CA VAL A 324 20.45 -18.45 -0.98
C VAL A 324 21.84 -19.05 -0.77
N GLU A 325 22.44 -19.67 -1.78
CA GLU A 325 23.80 -20.21 -1.74
C GLU A 325 24.82 -19.12 -1.37
N ILE A 326 24.86 -18.02 -2.13
CA ILE A 326 25.81 -16.91 -1.85
C ILE A 326 25.50 -16.16 -0.55
N LEU A 327 24.24 -16.14 -0.10
CA LEU A 327 23.84 -15.60 1.20
C LEU A 327 24.24 -16.50 2.36
N SER A 328 24.31 -17.81 2.14
CA SER A 328 24.65 -18.80 3.18
C SER A 328 26.16 -18.87 3.44
N GLU A 329 26.97 -18.50 2.45
CA GLU A 329 28.41 -18.35 2.60
C GLU A 329 28.77 -17.10 3.44
N THR A 330 29.90 -17.13 4.17
CA THR A 330 30.38 -15.96 4.93
C THR A 330 30.66 -14.83 3.91
N PRO A 331 30.14 -13.60 4.10
CA PRO A 331 29.95 -12.66 2.98
C PRO A 331 31.28 -12.06 2.51
N TYR A 332 31.95 -12.76 1.60
CA TYR A 332 33.09 -12.24 0.82
C TYR A 332 32.64 -11.61 -0.50
N TYR A 333 31.39 -11.88 -0.93
CA TYR A 333 30.86 -11.41 -2.20
C TYR A 333 30.14 -10.06 -2.07
N LEU A 334 30.47 -9.16 -3.00
CA LEU A 334 29.84 -7.84 -3.09
C LEU A 334 28.35 -7.93 -3.47
N ASP A 335 27.91 -9.06 -4.03
CA ASP A 335 26.53 -9.37 -4.38
C ASP A 335 25.59 -9.25 -3.18
N VAL A 336 26.09 -9.59 -1.99
CA VAL A 336 25.28 -9.75 -0.78
C VAL A 336 25.82 -9.04 0.45
N ILE A 337 26.98 -8.36 0.38
CA ILE A 337 27.65 -7.77 1.54
C ILE A 337 26.77 -6.80 2.36
N HIS A 338 25.79 -6.14 1.73
CA HIS A 338 24.80 -5.27 2.37
C HIS A 338 23.35 -5.68 2.01
N ALA A 339 23.12 -6.93 1.62
CA ALA A 339 21.77 -7.38 1.24
C ALA A 339 20.77 -7.23 2.40
N ASP A 340 21.22 -7.31 3.65
CA ASP A 340 20.43 -7.08 4.85
C ASP A 340 19.83 -5.67 4.97
N LYS A 341 20.40 -4.68 4.29
CA LYS A 341 19.88 -3.30 4.24
C LYS A 341 18.83 -3.07 3.15
N HIS A 342 18.80 -3.91 2.11
CA HIS A 342 18.08 -3.61 0.86
C HIS A 342 17.06 -4.69 0.46
N VAL A 343 17.17 -5.91 0.97
CA VAL A 343 16.21 -6.99 0.71
C VAL A 343 14.90 -6.71 1.43
N ASP A 344 13.79 -6.78 0.69
CA ASP A 344 12.45 -6.54 1.23
C ASP A 344 11.84 -7.78 1.91
N SER A 345 10.78 -7.55 2.70
CA SER A 345 10.09 -8.60 3.47
C SER A 345 9.55 -9.73 2.56
N ALA A 346 9.07 -9.40 1.36
CA ALA A 346 8.56 -10.39 0.41
C ALA A 346 9.65 -11.36 -0.06
N THR A 347 10.83 -10.83 -0.42
CA THR A 347 11.99 -11.65 -0.81
C THR A 347 12.54 -12.43 0.39
N ALA A 348 12.60 -11.84 1.58
CA ALA A 348 12.98 -12.53 2.81
C ALA A 348 12.05 -13.73 3.12
N LYS A 349 10.73 -13.58 2.93
CA LYS A 349 9.76 -14.67 3.07
C LYS A 349 10.00 -15.80 2.06
N LYS A 350 10.40 -15.49 0.81
CA LYS A 350 10.78 -16.51 -0.19
C LYS A 350 12.03 -17.29 0.25
N ILE A 351 13.06 -16.58 0.69
CA ILE A 351 14.30 -17.16 1.24
C ILE A 351 13.96 -18.10 2.41
N TRP A 352 13.15 -17.64 3.35
CA TRP A 352 12.73 -18.43 4.51
C TRP A 352 11.95 -19.70 4.12
N ARG A 353 11.02 -19.59 3.17
CA ARG A 353 10.28 -20.75 2.63
C ARG A 353 11.24 -21.79 2.05
N PHE A 354 12.19 -21.35 1.23
CA PHE A 354 13.19 -22.22 0.61
C PHE A 354 14.04 -22.96 1.66
N LEU A 355 14.51 -22.24 2.69
CA LEU A 355 15.27 -22.86 3.79
C LEU A 355 14.45 -23.90 4.57
N ARG A 356 13.14 -23.70 4.73
CA ARG A 356 12.24 -24.63 5.44
C ARG A 356 11.81 -25.84 4.61
N SER A 357 11.78 -25.73 3.28
CA SER A 357 11.37 -26.82 2.37
C SER A 357 12.55 -27.62 1.82
N GLY A 358 13.77 -27.09 1.90
CA GLY A 358 14.97 -27.66 1.30
C GLY A 358 15.66 -28.73 2.15
N VAL A 359 16.96 -28.90 1.88
CA VAL A 359 17.84 -29.92 2.50
C VAL A 359 17.99 -29.72 4.02
N ASP A 360 17.84 -28.49 4.50
CA ASP A 360 17.93 -28.15 5.93
C ASP A 360 16.56 -28.16 6.64
N ARG A 361 15.57 -28.87 6.10
CA ARG A 361 14.25 -29.01 6.72
C ARG A 361 14.35 -29.57 8.14
N GLY A 362 13.73 -28.87 9.08
CA GLY A 362 13.66 -29.28 10.49
C GLY A 362 14.84 -28.81 11.35
N LYS A 363 15.86 -28.19 10.76
CA LYS A 363 17.00 -27.62 11.49
C LYS A 363 16.64 -26.30 12.18
N PHE A 364 17.43 -25.93 13.18
CA PHE A 364 17.34 -24.65 13.87
C PHE A 364 18.47 -23.74 13.36
N PHE A 365 18.11 -22.69 12.63
CA PHE A 365 19.08 -21.74 12.09
C PHE A 365 19.50 -20.74 13.17
N TYR A 366 20.80 -20.53 13.35
CA TYR A 366 21.34 -19.58 14.32
C TYR A 366 22.59 -18.87 13.81
N TRP A 367 22.94 -17.76 14.43
CA TRP A 367 24.17 -17.01 14.16
C TRP A 367 24.98 -16.85 15.45
N GLY A 368 26.14 -17.50 15.53
CA GLY A 368 26.99 -17.49 16.73
C GLY A 368 28.05 -18.60 16.68
N ARG A 369 29.10 -18.47 17.52
CA ARG A 369 30.13 -19.51 17.72
C ARG A 369 30.07 -20.11 19.14
N ASP A 370 28.97 -19.90 19.86
CA ASP A 370 28.87 -20.33 21.26
C ASP A 370 28.39 -21.78 21.33
N GLU A 371 29.19 -22.65 21.97
CA GLU A 371 28.85 -24.07 22.15
C GLU A 371 27.61 -24.24 23.05
N LYS A 372 27.32 -23.24 23.90
CA LYS A 372 26.15 -23.22 24.78
C LYS A 372 24.83 -23.09 24.03
N ASP A 373 24.81 -22.33 22.93
CA ASP A 373 23.61 -22.16 22.09
C ASP A 373 23.29 -23.48 21.38
N VAL A 374 24.31 -24.18 20.90
CA VAL A 374 24.20 -25.51 20.28
C VAL A 374 23.61 -26.52 21.26
N GLU A 375 24.15 -26.55 22.48
CA GLU A 375 23.68 -27.45 23.52
C GLU A 375 22.23 -27.12 23.95
N SER A 376 21.90 -25.85 24.14
CA SER A 376 20.54 -25.39 24.46
C SER A 376 19.55 -25.72 23.34
N ILE A 377 19.92 -25.52 22.06
CA ILE A 377 19.05 -25.86 20.93
C ILE A 377 18.71 -27.35 20.92
N ILE A 378 19.72 -28.20 21.12
CA ILE A 378 19.55 -29.66 21.10
C ILE A 378 18.71 -30.10 22.31
N GLN A 379 19.03 -29.62 23.51
CA GLN A 379 18.36 -30.02 24.75
C GLN A 379 16.92 -29.48 24.84
N SER A 380 16.69 -28.23 24.45
CA SER A 380 15.40 -27.55 24.62
C SER A 380 14.45 -27.70 23.44
N PHE A 381 14.95 -27.84 22.21
CA PHE A 381 14.10 -27.89 21.01
C PHE A 381 14.20 -29.20 20.22
N GLY A 382 15.17 -30.08 20.50
CA GLY A 382 15.35 -31.36 19.81
C GLY A 382 15.63 -31.21 18.32
N LYS A 383 16.16 -30.05 17.88
CA LYS A 383 16.48 -29.76 16.48
C LYS A 383 17.99 -29.77 16.25
N GLU A 384 18.39 -30.15 15.03
CA GLU A 384 19.79 -30.02 14.60
C GLU A 384 20.14 -28.53 14.37
N PRO A 385 21.14 -27.97 15.07
CA PRO A 385 21.53 -26.57 14.89
C PRO A 385 22.32 -26.37 13.59
N LYS A 386 22.01 -25.30 12.86
CA LYS A 386 22.63 -24.92 11.58
C LYS A 386 23.09 -23.47 11.62
N VAL A 387 24.39 -23.24 11.51
CA VAL A 387 24.98 -21.89 11.43
C VAL A 387 24.66 -21.26 10.08
N ILE A 388 24.23 -20.00 10.08
CA ILE A 388 24.06 -19.17 8.87
C ILE A 388 24.94 -17.91 8.93
N SER A 389 25.12 -17.25 7.79
CA SER A 389 25.91 -16.00 7.71
C SER A 389 25.22 -14.85 8.47
N GLN A 390 26.00 -13.83 8.86
CA GLN A 390 25.45 -12.65 9.54
C GLN A 390 24.45 -11.89 8.67
N VAL A 391 24.71 -11.77 7.37
CA VAL A 391 23.82 -11.08 6.43
C VAL A 391 22.50 -11.82 6.33
N LEU A 392 22.53 -13.15 6.15
CA LEU A 392 21.31 -13.96 6.06
C LEU A 392 20.52 -13.93 7.37
N TRP A 393 21.22 -13.97 8.51
CA TRP A 393 20.62 -13.76 9.83
C TRP A 393 19.89 -12.42 9.91
N ASN A 394 20.56 -11.32 9.55
CA ASN A 394 19.97 -9.98 9.59
C ASN A 394 18.77 -9.83 8.65
N ILE A 395 18.82 -10.39 7.42
CA ILE A 395 17.67 -10.39 6.49
C ILE A 395 16.45 -11.04 7.13
N LEU A 396 16.63 -12.21 7.73
CA LEU A 396 15.54 -12.95 8.37
C LEU A 396 15.07 -12.27 9.67
N ARG A 397 15.97 -11.64 10.44
CA ARG A 397 15.65 -10.86 11.64
C ARG A 397 14.85 -9.60 11.31
N ASN A 398 15.25 -8.86 10.29
CA ASN A 398 14.55 -7.65 9.83
C ASN A 398 13.12 -7.94 9.35
N ALA A 399 12.86 -9.17 8.89
CA ALA A 399 11.54 -9.64 8.52
C ALA A 399 10.79 -10.40 9.63
N SER A 400 11.35 -10.45 10.85
CA SER A 400 10.81 -11.19 12.01
C SER A 400 10.60 -12.70 11.77
N LEU A 401 11.41 -13.31 10.90
CA LEU A 401 11.30 -14.72 10.49
C LEU A 401 12.18 -15.68 11.30
N ILE A 402 13.21 -15.18 11.97
CA ILE A 402 14.17 -15.97 12.76
C ILE A 402 14.37 -15.38 14.17
N ARG A 403 14.71 -16.22 15.15
CA ARG A 403 14.85 -15.86 16.57
C ARG A 403 16.08 -16.50 17.19
N THR A 404 16.60 -15.92 18.27
CA THR A 404 17.65 -16.58 19.07
C THR A 404 17.07 -17.76 19.86
N PRO A 405 17.91 -18.70 20.32
CA PRO A 405 17.47 -19.78 21.21
C PRO A 405 16.79 -19.27 22.49
N GLU A 406 17.30 -18.19 23.07
CA GLU A 406 16.77 -17.56 24.29
C GLU A 406 15.39 -16.95 24.04
N GLU A 407 15.24 -16.16 22.97
CA GLU A 407 13.94 -15.60 22.57
C GLU A 407 12.91 -16.71 22.31
N GLN A 408 13.34 -17.82 21.69
CA GLN A 408 12.48 -18.96 21.44
C GLN A 408 12.09 -19.70 22.74
N LEU A 409 12.98 -19.74 23.73
CA LEU A 409 12.71 -20.30 25.07
C LEU A 409 11.74 -19.43 25.85
N GLU A 410 11.90 -18.11 25.82
CA GLU A 410 10.99 -17.16 26.49
C GLU A 410 9.58 -17.26 25.92
N LEU A 411 9.44 -17.33 24.59
CA LEU A 411 8.15 -17.52 23.94
C LEU A 411 7.53 -18.88 24.30
N LEU A 412 8.33 -19.95 24.44
CA LEU A 412 7.83 -21.25 24.88
C LEU A 412 7.33 -21.19 26.32
N LYS A 413 8.05 -20.50 27.20
CA LYS A 413 7.64 -20.29 28.59
C LYS A 413 6.35 -19.50 28.68
N GLU A 414 6.25 -18.38 27.97
CA GLU A 414 5.04 -17.57 27.89
C GLU A 414 3.85 -18.38 27.38
N PHE A 415 4.05 -19.16 26.30
CA PHE A 415 3.02 -20.01 25.74
C PHE A 415 2.53 -21.08 26.74
N ARG A 416 3.45 -21.64 27.53
CA ARG A 416 3.13 -22.62 28.58
C ARG A 416 2.47 -22.01 29.80
N GLU A 417 2.74 -20.75 30.12
CA GLU A 417 2.15 -20.05 31.27
C GLU A 417 0.82 -19.35 30.92
N ALA A 418 0.50 -19.22 29.63
CA ALA A 418 -0.69 -18.51 29.16
C ALA A 418 -2.02 -19.12 29.67
N PRO A 419 -3.00 -18.26 30.03
CA PRO A 419 -4.29 -18.68 30.59
C PRO A 419 -5.24 -19.25 29.53
N SER A 420 -6.16 -20.12 29.99
CA SER A 420 -7.21 -20.71 29.16
C SER A 420 -8.47 -19.83 29.18
N THR A 421 -8.65 -18.92 28.24
CA THR A 421 -9.85 -18.07 28.20
C THR A 421 -10.22 -17.63 26.79
N ILE A 422 -10.72 -18.56 25.97
CA ILE A 422 -11.25 -18.21 24.64
C ILE A 422 -12.73 -18.54 24.59
N ARG A 423 -13.54 -17.50 24.32
CA ARG A 423 -14.97 -17.60 24.06
C ARG A 423 -15.14 -18.09 22.61
N LEU A 424 -15.78 -19.24 22.42
CA LEU A 424 -16.09 -19.78 21.09
C LEU A 424 -17.37 -19.12 20.55
N GLU A 425 -17.21 -18.10 19.73
CA GLU A 425 -18.34 -17.30 19.23
C GLU A 425 -18.82 -17.80 17.84
N SER A 426 -17.90 -18.23 16.95
CA SER A 426 -18.24 -18.61 15.56
C SER A 426 -18.50 -20.11 15.34
N VAL A 427 -19.23 -20.45 14.26
CA VAL A 427 -19.45 -21.84 13.82
C VAL A 427 -18.10 -22.50 13.50
N PHE A 428 -17.19 -21.78 12.85
CA PHE A 428 -15.83 -22.26 12.58
C PHE A 428 -15.09 -22.65 13.86
N SER A 429 -15.00 -21.76 14.86
CA SER A 429 -14.26 -22.00 16.09
C SER A 429 -14.81 -23.18 16.90
N LYS A 430 -16.14 -23.34 16.95
CA LYS A 430 -16.82 -24.47 17.60
C LYS A 430 -16.51 -25.79 16.91
N ASN A 431 -16.57 -25.82 15.58
CA ASN A 431 -16.27 -27.03 14.80
C ASN A 431 -14.79 -27.41 14.87
N VAL A 432 -13.85 -26.46 14.75
CA VAL A 432 -12.40 -26.76 14.85
C VAL A 432 -12.06 -27.41 16.20
N ARG A 433 -12.56 -26.86 17.32
CA ARG A 433 -12.35 -27.46 18.65
C ARG A 433 -12.95 -28.86 18.73
N HIS A 434 -14.24 -28.99 18.40
CA HIS A 434 -14.98 -30.24 18.52
C HIS A 434 -14.36 -31.36 17.69
N LEU A 435 -14.01 -31.08 16.44
CA LEU A 435 -13.44 -32.07 15.52
C LEU A 435 -12.02 -32.47 15.93
N LEU A 436 -11.21 -31.53 16.41
CA LEU A 436 -9.88 -31.86 16.92
C LEU A 436 -9.95 -32.76 18.16
N GLU A 437 -10.84 -32.45 19.11
CA GLU A 437 -11.06 -33.30 20.29
C GLU A 437 -11.59 -34.69 19.90
N ALA A 438 -12.52 -34.75 18.95
CA ALA A 438 -13.02 -36.01 18.40
C ALA A 438 -11.89 -36.82 17.75
N SER A 439 -10.99 -36.16 17.02
CA SER A 439 -9.84 -36.79 16.34
C SER A 439 -8.94 -37.56 17.31
N PHE A 440 -8.68 -37.02 18.51
CA PHE A 440 -7.89 -37.73 19.52
C PHE A 440 -8.63 -38.90 20.18
N LYS A 441 -9.97 -38.86 20.23
CA LYS A 441 -10.79 -39.96 20.77
C LYS A 441 -10.97 -41.15 19.81
N LEU A 442 -10.55 -41.02 18.55
CA LEU A 442 -10.61 -42.12 17.58
C LEU A 442 -9.61 -43.25 17.88
N ASP A 443 -8.48 -42.95 18.54
CA ASP A 443 -7.46 -43.94 18.92
C ASP A 443 -7.27 -44.01 20.45
N LYS A 444 -7.12 -45.23 20.97
CA LYS A 444 -7.02 -45.50 22.41
C LYS A 444 -5.77 -44.91 23.05
N GLU A 445 -4.67 -44.73 22.30
CA GLU A 445 -3.44 -44.15 22.85
C GLU A 445 -3.54 -42.62 22.99
N THR A 446 -4.42 -41.97 22.23
CA THR A 446 -4.62 -40.51 22.25
C THR A 446 -5.90 -40.05 22.95
N GLU A 447 -6.80 -40.97 23.32
CA GLU A 447 -8.14 -40.63 23.84
C GLU A 447 -8.13 -39.82 25.17
N ASN A 448 -7.03 -39.88 25.91
CA ASN A 448 -6.85 -39.20 27.19
C ASN A 448 -6.14 -37.83 27.08
N ILE A 449 -5.77 -37.40 25.87
CA ILE A 449 -5.12 -36.11 25.65
C ILE A 449 -6.14 -34.99 25.86
N LYS A 450 -5.82 -34.07 26.78
CA LYS A 450 -6.64 -32.88 27.02
C LYS A 450 -6.22 -31.77 26.07
N VAL A 451 -7.17 -31.17 25.36
CA VAL A 451 -6.93 -30.03 24.48
C VAL A 451 -7.25 -28.73 25.22
N MET A 452 -6.35 -27.76 25.17
CA MET A 452 -6.54 -26.43 25.75
C MET A 452 -6.10 -25.39 24.74
N PHE A 453 -7.02 -24.47 24.40
CA PHE A 453 -6.64 -23.32 23.60
C PHE A 453 -6.21 -22.17 24.52
N VAL A 454 -5.07 -21.56 24.22
CA VAL A 454 -4.44 -20.47 24.97
C VAL A 454 -4.31 -19.24 24.08
N ASP A 455 -4.55 -18.06 24.66
CA ASP A 455 -4.35 -16.80 23.96
C ASP A 455 -3.00 -16.19 24.35
N CYS A 456 -2.09 -16.11 23.37
CA CYS A 456 -0.72 -15.66 23.56
C CYS A 456 -0.36 -14.53 22.59
N GLY A 457 -1.35 -13.80 22.06
CA GLY A 457 -1.13 -12.72 21.09
C GLY A 457 -0.31 -13.20 19.87
N GLU A 458 0.77 -12.50 19.56
CA GLU A 458 1.65 -12.78 18.41
C GLU A 458 2.66 -13.93 18.63
N ASN A 459 2.49 -14.74 19.68
CA ASN A 459 3.40 -15.85 19.93
C ASN A 459 3.38 -16.85 18.75
N PRO A 460 4.54 -17.14 18.12
CA PRO A 460 4.63 -17.98 16.92
C PRO A 460 4.39 -19.47 17.20
N ILE A 461 4.36 -19.89 18.46
CA ILE A 461 4.16 -21.28 18.84
C ILE A 461 2.70 -21.63 18.61
N SER A 462 2.46 -22.57 17.69
CA SER A 462 1.12 -23.04 17.35
C SER A 462 0.59 -24.08 18.33
N VAL A 463 1.44 -25.04 18.71
CA VAL A 463 1.07 -26.20 19.53
C VAL A 463 2.24 -26.64 20.40
N ASP A 464 1.97 -26.94 21.66
CA ASP A 464 2.91 -27.56 22.62
C ASP A 464 2.19 -28.67 23.40
N TYR A 465 2.90 -29.76 23.71
CA TYR A 465 2.35 -30.90 24.43
C TYR A 465 3.23 -31.24 25.63
N GLU A 466 2.62 -31.24 26.82
CA GLU A 466 3.33 -31.57 28.06
C GLU A 466 2.36 -32.23 29.06
N ASN A 467 2.78 -33.33 29.69
CA ASN A 467 2.04 -34.01 30.76
C ASN A 467 0.57 -34.35 30.44
N GLY A 468 0.29 -34.79 29.20
CA GLY A 468 -1.08 -35.14 28.78
C GLY A 468 -1.97 -33.95 28.42
N LEU A 469 -1.43 -32.73 28.43
CA LEU A 469 -2.10 -31.49 28.03
C LEU A 469 -1.50 -30.96 26.73
N LEU A 470 -2.36 -30.80 25.72
CA LEU A 470 -2.04 -30.20 24.44
C LEU A 470 -2.51 -28.75 24.43
N LYS A 471 -1.57 -27.81 24.53
CA LYS A 471 -1.84 -26.37 24.43
C LYS A 471 -1.77 -25.93 22.97
N ILE A 472 -2.78 -25.21 22.50
CA ILE A 472 -2.92 -24.75 21.13
C ILE A 472 -3.17 -23.24 21.12
N ASN A 473 -2.48 -22.53 20.24
CA ASN A 473 -2.67 -21.10 20.09
C ASN A 473 -4.10 -20.76 19.60
N SER A 474 -4.72 -19.76 20.21
CA SER A 474 -6.05 -19.22 19.88
C SER A 474 -6.22 -18.86 18.40
N LYS A 475 -5.14 -18.51 17.70
CA LYS A 475 -5.15 -18.16 16.26
C LYS A 475 -5.78 -19.23 15.36
N TRP A 476 -5.74 -20.50 15.77
CA TRP A 476 -6.35 -21.62 15.02
C TRP A 476 -7.88 -21.60 15.05
N LEU A 477 -8.48 -20.81 15.93
CA LEU A 477 -9.92 -20.65 16.06
C LEU A 477 -10.46 -19.44 15.29
N ASP A 478 -9.59 -18.57 14.76
CA ASP A 478 -9.97 -17.42 13.96
C ASP A 478 -9.91 -17.77 12.46
N TYR A 479 -11.05 -17.65 11.78
CA TYR A 479 -11.17 -17.99 10.37
C TYR A 479 -10.24 -17.14 9.49
N ASN A 480 -10.16 -15.84 9.72
CA ASN A 480 -9.38 -14.95 8.85
C ASN A 480 -7.89 -15.16 9.10
N VAL A 481 -7.48 -15.21 10.36
CA VAL A 481 -6.07 -15.32 10.74
C VAL A 481 -5.48 -16.65 10.25
N ILE A 482 -6.16 -17.78 10.46
CA ILE A 482 -5.58 -19.07 10.08
C ILE A 482 -5.56 -19.30 8.56
N HIS A 483 -6.49 -18.70 7.81
CA HIS A 483 -6.52 -18.83 6.35
C HIS A 483 -5.55 -17.91 5.63
N GLU A 484 -4.94 -16.93 6.31
CA GLU A 484 -3.72 -16.27 5.81
C GLU A 484 -2.54 -17.25 5.74
N GLU A 485 -2.44 -18.17 6.71
CA GLU A 485 -1.37 -19.17 6.78
C GLU A 485 -1.71 -20.44 5.98
N TYR A 486 -2.98 -20.87 5.99
CA TYR A 486 -3.49 -22.08 5.35
C TYR A 486 -4.70 -21.79 4.44
N PRO A 487 -4.50 -21.12 3.29
CA PRO A 487 -5.59 -20.72 2.42
C PRO A 487 -6.31 -21.94 1.81
N CYS A 488 -7.64 -21.84 1.67
CA CYS A 488 -8.46 -22.82 1.00
C CYS A 488 -9.29 -22.19 -0.13
N ARG A 489 -9.98 -23.02 -0.90
CA ARG A 489 -10.81 -22.54 -2.04
C ARG A 489 -11.88 -21.56 -1.59
N ILE A 490 -12.43 -21.75 -0.39
CA ILE A 490 -13.45 -20.87 0.19
C ILE A 490 -12.84 -19.56 0.65
N SER A 491 -11.72 -19.59 1.38
CA SER A 491 -11.05 -18.37 1.87
C SER A 491 -10.42 -17.52 0.76
N SER A 492 -10.20 -18.10 -0.41
CA SER A 492 -9.72 -17.39 -1.61
C SER A 492 -10.84 -16.70 -2.40
N SER A 493 -12.10 -17.05 -2.13
CA SER A 493 -13.26 -16.30 -2.62
C SER A 493 -13.50 -15.11 -1.69
N LYS A 494 -13.79 -13.91 -2.21
CA LYS A 494 -13.88 -12.64 -1.44
C LYS A 494 -15.02 -12.56 -0.38
N ASN A 495 -15.54 -13.69 0.07
CA ASN A 495 -16.61 -13.80 1.05
C ASN A 495 -16.02 -14.00 2.46
N ASN A 496 -16.64 -13.37 3.46
CA ASN A 496 -16.38 -13.67 4.88
C ASN A 496 -16.75 -15.12 5.23
N GLU A 497 -16.44 -15.56 6.46
CA GLU A 497 -16.80 -16.89 7.01
C GLU A 497 -18.20 -17.32 6.50
N PRO A 498 -18.30 -18.41 5.71
CA PRO A 498 -19.59 -18.88 5.23
C PRO A 498 -20.42 -19.33 6.44
N GLY A 499 -21.69 -18.93 6.50
CA GLY A 499 -22.57 -19.04 7.67
C GLY A 499 -22.71 -20.43 8.34
N ASP A 500 -23.92 -20.99 8.43
CA ASP A 500 -24.21 -22.18 9.28
C ASP A 500 -23.55 -23.51 8.83
N TYR A 501 -22.51 -23.48 7.98
CA TYR A 501 -21.89 -24.68 7.38
C TYR A 501 -20.36 -24.64 7.49
N PHE A 502 -19.76 -25.72 8.00
CA PHE A 502 -18.32 -25.87 8.17
C PHE A 502 -17.66 -26.61 6.99
N TYR A 503 -16.78 -25.92 6.25
CA TYR A 503 -16.10 -26.42 5.04
C TYR A 503 -14.59 -26.70 5.20
N CYS A 504 -14.02 -26.42 6.38
CA CYS A 504 -12.56 -26.26 6.54
C CYS A 504 -11.90 -27.47 7.23
N ASP A 505 -12.24 -28.69 6.79
CA ASP A 505 -11.68 -29.93 7.33
C ASP A 505 -10.14 -29.95 7.26
N HIS A 506 -9.57 -29.32 6.22
CA HIS A 506 -8.11 -29.21 6.06
C HIS A 506 -7.46 -28.50 7.24
N ILE A 507 -8.11 -27.54 7.90
CA ILE A 507 -7.57 -26.88 9.10
C ILE A 507 -7.47 -27.87 10.25
N VAL A 508 -8.47 -28.72 10.45
CA VAL A 508 -8.48 -29.76 11.50
C VAL A 508 -7.38 -30.78 11.23
N GLU A 509 -7.23 -31.23 9.98
CA GLU A 509 -6.18 -32.15 9.57
C GLU A 509 -4.77 -31.56 9.79
N GLN A 510 -4.55 -30.30 9.40
CA GLN A 510 -3.28 -29.60 9.62
C GLN A 510 -2.96 -29.45 11.12
N LEU A 511 -3.97 -29.10 11.92
CA LEU A 511 -3.81 -28.95 13.37
C LEU A 511 -3.52 -30.30 14.04
N TYR A 512 -4.22 -31.35 13.62
CA TYR A 512 -3.98 -32.71 14.09
C TYR A 512 -2.56 -33.19 13.76
N GLU A 513 -2.05 -32.87 12.56
CA GLU A 513 -0.67 -33.17 12.16
C GLU A 513 0.37 -32.43 13.01
N GLN A 514 0.17 -31.14 13.28
CA GLN A 514 1.08 -30.38 14.15
C GLN A 514 1.08 -30.89 15.59
N SER A 515 -0.11 -31.25 16.09
CA SER A 515 -0.27 -31.78 17.43
C SER A 515 0.44 -33.12 17.60
N HIS A 516 0.30 -34.02 16.62
CA HIS A 516 0.98 -35.30 16.61
C HIS A 516 2.51 -35.16 16.66
N GLN A 517 3.07 -34.21 15.91
CA GLN A 517 4.52 -33.96 15.94
C GLN A 517 5.03 -33.57 17.34
N GLN A 518 4.23 -32.89 18.16
CA GLN A 518 4.60 -32.57 19.54
C GLN A 518 4.40 -33.77 20.48
N ILE A 519 3.31 -34.52 20.30
CA ILE A 519 3.00 -35.70 21.10
C ILE A 519 4.11 -36.77 20.96
N CYS A 520 4.59 -37.01 19.73
CA CYS A 520 5.68 -37.96 19.46
C CYS A 520 7.03 -37.57 20.08
N LYS A 521 7.26 -36.29 20.43
CA LYS A 521 8.52 -35.88 21.08
C LYS A 521 8.58 -36.29 22.55
N VAL A 522 7.43 -36.33 23.22
CA VAL A 522 7.33 -36.54 24.68
C VAL A 522 7.01 -37.99 25.01
N MET A 523 6.18 -38.64 24.18
CA MET A 523 5.84 -40.04 24.37
C MET A 523 6.91 -40.94 23.75
N SER A 524 7.68 -41.65 24.59
CA SER A 524 8.62 -42.69 24.15
C SER A 524 7.86 -43.93 23.66
N ALA A 525 7.39 -43.96 22.41
CA ALA A 525 6.79 -45.17 21.85
C ALA A 525 6.86 -45.24 20.33
N SER A 526 7.55 -46.27 19.84
CA SER A 526 7.57 -46.72 18.44
C SER A 526 6.19 -47.09 17.86
N SER A 527 5.11 -47.09 18.65
CA SER A 527 3.75 -47.46 18.24
C SER A 527 3.01 -46.34 17.48
N ILE A 528 2.99 -45.10 18.01
CA ILE A 528 2.21 -43.99 17.44
C ILE A 528 2.84 -43.52 16.12
N GLN A 529 4.16 -43.31 16.11
CA GLN A 529 4.88 -42.83 14.93
C GLN A 529 4.77 -43.80 13.74
N GLY A 530 4.69 -45.11 14.00
CA GLY A 530 4.48 -46.15 12.98
C GLY A 530 3.04 -46.22 12.46
N ARG A 531 2.04 -45.89 13.29
CA ARG A 531 0.61 -45.94 12.94
C ARG A 531 0.04 -44.59 12.48
N TRP A 532 0.79 -43.50 12.55
CA TRP A 532 0.34 -42.15 12.18
C TRP A 532 -0.37 -42.09 10.82
N LYS A 533 0.25 -42.64 9.76
CA LYS A 533 -0.36 -42.63 8.42
C LYS A 533 -1.72 -43.32 8.39
N GLN A 534 -1.89 -44.36 9.21
CA GLN A 534 -3.17 -45.03 9.37
C GLN A 534 -4.15 -44.14 10.14
N MET A 535 -3.72 -43.49 11.22
CA MET A 535 -4.54 -42.58 12.03
C MET A 535 -5.01 -41.36 11.22
N SER A 536 -4.14 -40.69 10.46
CA SER A 536 -4.55 -39.55 9.59
C SER A 536 -5.51 -39.99 8.49
N ARG A 537 -5.29 -41.17 7.89
CA ARG A 537 -6.23 -41.71 6.89
C ARG A 537 -7.58 -41.99 7.52
N THR A 538 -7.60 -42.61 8.71
CA THR A 538 -8.84 -42.84 9.45
C THR A 538 -9.52 -41.52 9.82
N LEU A 539 -8.79 -40.49 10.24
CA LEU A 539 -9.38 -39.17 10.50
C LEU A 539 -10.06 -38.61 9.24
N HIS A 540 -9.33 -38.58 8.11
CA HIS A 540 -9.86 -38.08 6.84
C HIS A 540 -11.16 -38.82 6.44
N GLU A 541 -11.13 -40.15 6.48
CA GLU A 541 -12.32 -40.99 6.22
C GLU A 541 -13.48 -40.63 7.18
N LYS A 542 -13.19 -40.42 8.47
CA LYS A 542 -14.22 -40.10 9.47
C LYS A 542 -14.79 -38.68 9.33
N LEU A 543 -14.00 -37.72 8.84
CA LEU A 543 -14.47 -36.37 8.52
C LEU A 543 -15.37 -36.36 7.28
N GLU A 544 -15.03 -37.13 6.24
CA GLU A 544 -15.90 -37.30 5.05
C GLU A 544 -17.24 -37.99 5.40
N GLU A 545 -17.20 -38.95 6.33
CA GLU A 545 -18.38 -39.69 6.79
C GLU A 545 -19.30 -38.88 7.71
N MET A 546 -18.79 -37.79 8.28
CA MET A 546 -19.49 -36.98 9.27
C MET A 546 -20.68 -36.24 8.62
N PRO A 547 -21.88 -36.28 9.23
CA PRO A 547 -23.00 -35.45 8.77
C PRO A 547 -22.65 -33.96 8.79
N ARG A 548 -23.25 -33.18 7.89
CA ARG A 548 -23.11 -31.72 7.85
C ARG A 548 -24.47 -31.08 8.06
N ARG A 549 -24.48 -29.86 8.60
CA ARG A 549 -25.67 -29.01 8.72
C ARG A 549 -26.89 -29.75 9.29
N VAL A 550 -26.73 -30.33 10.48
CA VAL A 550 -27.82 -31.04 11.16
C VAL A 550 -28.85 -30.02 11.65
N ILE A 551 -30.07 -30.08 11.11
CA ILE A 551 -31.18 -29.16 11.45
C ILE A 551 -32.37 -29.97 11.93
N ALA A 552 -32.93 -29.63 13.09
CA ALA A 552 -34.22 -30.15 13.56
C ALA A 552 -35.33 -29.11 13.36
N GLN A 553 -36.41 -29.48 12.67
CA GLN A 553 -37.56 -28.62 12.39
C GLN A 553 -38.87 -29.28 12.85
N LYS A 554 -39.79 -28.49 13.40
CA LYS A 554 -41.12 -28.95 13.79
C LYS A 554 -42.09 -28.86 12.60
N THR A 555 -42.93 -29.88 12.42
CA THR A 555 -44.04 -29.88 11.45
C THR A 555 -45.37 -30.05 12.17
N SER A 556 -46.38 -29.25 11.80
CA SER A 556 -47.72 -29.31 12.39
C SER A 556 -48.54 -30.40 11.71
N SER A 557 -48.97 -31.42 12.44
CA SER A 557 -49.97 -32.39 11.97
C SER A 557 -51.21 -32.40 12.88
N PRO A 558 -52.41 -32.74 12.36
CA PRO A 558 -53.64 -32.76 13.15
C PRO A 558 -53.66 -33.76 14.33
N ASN A 559 -52.74 -34.72 14.38
CA ASN A 559 -52.78 -35.86 15.31
C ASN A 559 -51.55 -35.96 16.24
N GLY A 560 -50.71 -34.92 16.34
CA GLY A 560 -49.52 -34.91 17.20
C GLY A 560 -48.35 -34.11 16.60
N GLY A 561 -47.40 -33.69 17.44
CA GLY A 561 -46.21 -32.95 17.01
C GLY A 561 -45.18 -33.86 16.36
N THR A 562 -44.70 -33.50 15.17
CA THR A 562 -43.62 -34.20 14.48
C THR A 562 -42.35 -33.36 14.43
N VAL A 563 -41.20 -33.96 14.71
CA VAL A 563 -39.88 -33.34 14.57
C VAL A 563 -39.15 -34.01 13.41
N VAL A 564 -38.74 -33.24 12.42
CA VAL A 564 -37.95 -33.69 11.28
C VAL A 564 -36.50 -33.26 11.51
N VAL A 565 -35.60 -34.23 11.63
CA VAL A 565 -34.15 -34.00 11.69
C VAL A 565 -33.60 -34.19 10.28
N SER A 566 -32.93 -33.20 9.73
CA SER A 566 -32.32 -33.22 8.40
C SER A 566 -30.82 -32.95 8.47
N TRP A 567 -30.05 -33.53 7.56
CA TRP A 567 -28.61 -33.32 7.45
C TRP A 567 -28.13 -33.53 6.01
N GLU A 568 -26.93 -33.05 5.72
CA GLU A 568 -26.25 -33.15 4.43
C GLU A 568 -25.01 -34.06 4.53
N LEU A 569 -24.58 -34.62 3.40
CA LEU A 569 -23.39 -35.50 3.28
C LEU A 569 -22.45 -34.97 2.20
N GLU A 570 -21.14 -35.01 2.45
CA GLU A 570 -20.11 -34.62 1.46
C GLU A 570 -19.68 -35.77 0.54
N LEU A 571 -20.28 -36.96 0.70
CA LEU A 571 -19.99 -38.11 -0.14
C LEU A 571 -20.42 -37.85 -1.58
N SER A 572 -19.50 -38.10 -2.54
CA SER A 572 -19.82 -37.96 -3.96
C SER A 572 -20.96 -38.88 -4.38
N GLY A 573 -21.79 -38.45 -5.33
CA GLY A 573 -22.89 -39.27 -5.85
C GLY A 573 -22.46 -40.64 -6.38
N ARG A 574 -21.20 -40.78 -6.82
CA ARG A 574 -20.61 -42.08 -7.23
C ARG A 574 -20.40 -43.00 -6.04
N VAL A 575 -19.92 -42.48 -4.91
CA VAL A 575 -19.74 -43.25 -3.66
C VAL A 575 -21.09 -43.66 -3.11
N LEU A 576 -22.06 -42.75 -3.06
CA LEU A 576 -23.44 -43.05 -2.65
C LEU A 576 -24.10 -44.10 -3.56
N SER A 577 -23.90 -44.04 -4.89
CA SER A 577 -24.48 -45.04 -5.80
C SER A 577 -23.91 -46.45 -5.64
N ARG A 578 -22.66 -46.57 -5.17
CA ARG A 578 -21.98 -47.86 -4.98
C ARG A 578 -22.16 -48.44 -3.59
N LEU A 579 -22.06 -47.59 -2.56
CA LEU A 579 -22.06 -47.99 -1.15
C LEU A 579 -23.37 -47.65 -0.43
N GLY A 580 -24.32 -46.97 -1.07
CA GLY A 580 -25.51 -46.41 -0.40
C GLY A 580 -26.38 -47.44 0.31
N LYS A 581 -26.39 -48.72 -0.12
CA LYS A 581 -27.10 -49.81 0.59
C LYS A 581 -26.38 -50.31 1.85
N GLU A 582 -25.09 -50.01 1.99
CA GLU A 582 -24.23 -50.41 3.11
C GLU A 582 -23.93 -49.24 4.06
N ILE A 583 -24.34 -48.02 3.70
CA ILE A 583 -24.18 -46.82 4.52
C ILE A 583 -25.49 -46.58 5.26
N GLU A 584 -25.42 -46.51 6.58
CA GLU A 584 -26.55 -46.21 7.45
C GLU A 584 -26.13 -45.17 8.48
N TYR A 585 -27.04 -44.25 8.80
CA TYR A 585 -26.85 -43.20 9.79
C TYR A 585 -27.78 -43.42 10.97
N CYS A 586 -27.26 -43.28 12.18
CA CYS A 586 -28.02 -43.33 13.41
C CYS A 586 -28.40 -41.90 13.82
N VAL A 587 -29.69 -41.67 14.00
CA VAL A 587 -30.26 -40.39 14.46
C VAL A 587 -30.94 -40.65 15.80
N ILE A 588 -30.47 -39.99 16.85
CA ILE A 588 -31.03 -40.06 18.20
C ILE A 588 -31.60 -38.69 18.55
N LEU A 589 -32.88 -38.65 18.94
CA LEU A 589 -33.54 -37.44 19.39
C LEU A 589 -33.62 -37.45 20.93
N HIS A 590 -32.72 -36.72 21.58
CA HIS A 590 -32.65 -36.66 23.03
C HIS A 590 -33.65 -35.66 23.60
N ASP A 591 -34.29 -36.03 24.71
CA ASP A 591 -35.05 -35.12 25.56
C ASP A 591 -34.09 -34.34 26.49
N HIS A 592 -34.46 -33.11 26.87
CA HIS A 592 -33.64 -32.24 27.72
C HIS A 592 -33.31 -32.86 29.09
N GLY A 593 -34.13 -33.82 29.58
CA GLY A 593 -33.89 -34.56 30.82
C GLY A 593 -33.01 -35.82 30.70
N CYS A 594 -32.45 -36.12 29.52
CA CYS A 594 -31.69 -37.34 29.28
C CYS A 594 -30.33 -37.34 30.03
N ALA A 595 -30.10 -38.36 30.88
CA ALA A 595 -28.88 -38.49 31.69
C ALA A 595 -27.58 -38.75 30.90
N LEU A 596 -27.68 -39.14 29.63
CA LEU A 596 -26.56 -39.10 28.68
C LEU A 596 -26.45 -37.65 28.18
N GLU A 597 -25.78 -36.81 28.97
CA GLU A 597 -25.58 -35.39 28.66
C GLU A 597 -24.93 -35.18 27.28
N SER A 598 -25.07 -33.96 26.74
CA SER A 598 -24.60 -33.47 25.45
C SER A 598 -23.09 -33.64 25.15
N SER A 599 -22.29 -34.17 26.08
CA SER A 599 -20.81 -34.20 26.02
C SER A 599 -20.18 -35.34 25.21
N GLU A 600 -20.95 -36.36 24.79
CA GLU A 600 -20.42 -37.40 23.90
C GLU A 600 -20.20 -36.90 22.47
N ILE A 601 -18.93 -36.90 22.02
CA ILE A 601 -18.50 -36.43 20.68
C ILE A 601 -18.16 -37.56 19.70
N ILE A 602 -18.03 -38.82 20.20
CA ILE A 602 -17.80 -40.02 19.39
C ILE A 602 -18.94 -41.00 19.59
N PHE A 603 -19.52 -41.47 18.49
CA PHE A 603 -20.41 -42.62 18.46
C PHE A 603 -19.58 -43.90 18.39
N ARG A 604 -19.82 -44.82 19.34
CA ARG A 604 -19.26 -46.18 19.30
C ARG A 604 -20.40 -47.17 19.08
N GLY A 605 -20.59 -47.61 17.84
CA GLY A 605 -21.59 -48.63 17.52
C GLY A 605 -21.24 -49.94 18.24
N SER A 606 -22.09 -50.38 19.17
CA SER A 606 -21.94 -51.72 19.77
C SER A 606 -22.27 -52.78 18.71
N GLN A 607 -21.57 -53.92 18.74
CA GLN A 607 -21.99 -55.12 18.00
C GLN A 607 -23.44 -55.55 18.33
N SER A 608 -24.05 -54.98 19.37
CA SER A 608 -25.39 -55.28 19.87
C SER A 608 -26.54 -54.62 19.09
N LEU A 609 -26.32 -53.61 18.23
CA LEU A 609 -27.42 -53.05 17.41
C LEU A 609 -27.92 -54.06 16.35
N ALA A 610 -27.04 -54.94 15.86
CA ALA A 610 -27.41 -56.05 14.99
C ALA A 610 -28.18 -57.17 15.73
N ASP A 611 -28.02 -57.26 17.06
CA ASP A 611 -28.70 -58.26 17.90
C ASP A 611 -30.09 -57.80 18.33
N ILE A 612 -30.32 -56.49 18.52
CA ILE A 612 -31.65 -55.90 18.80
C ILE A 612 -32.62 -56.13 17.62
N CYS A 613 -32.12 -56.28 16.39
CA CYS A 613 -32.92 -56.62 15.21
C CYS A 613 -33.06 -58.13 14.94
N LYS A 614 -32.51 -59.03 15.78
CA LYS A 614 -32.50 -60.48 15.51
C LYS A 614 -33.28 -61.37 16.47
N THR A 615 -34.00 -60.82 17.45
CA THR A 615 -34.91 -61.62 18.29
C THR A 615 -36.36 -61.52 17.80
N CYS A 616 -36.68 -62.21 16.70
CA CYS A 616 -38.03 -62.67 16.34
C CYS A 616 -37.90 -63.81 15.31
N ALA A 617 -37.47 -64.98 15.77
CA ALA A 617 -37.55 -66.24 15.01
C ALA A 617 -38.72 -67.13 15.47
N ASP A 618 -39.66 -66.60 16.24
CA ASP A 618 -40.92 -67.28 16.54
C ASP A 618 -42.07 -66.29 16.41
N GLY A 619 -42.96 -66.59 15.47
CA GLY A 619 -44.05 -65.71 15.06
C GLY A 619 -45.06 -65.50 16.17
N SER A 620 -45.17 -64.26 16.67
CA SER A 620 -46.44 -63.65 17.04
C SER A 620 -46.24 -62.19 17.45
N VAL A 621 -47.27 -61.40 17.17
CA VAL A 621 -47.53 -60.00 17.56
C VAL A 621 -47.13 -58.93 16.52
N GLU A 622 -48.10 -58.06 16.29
CA GLU A 622 -48.27 -57.08 15.22
C GLU A 622 -47.14 -56.05 15.09
N GLU A 623 -46.77 -55.75 13.85
CA GLU A 623 -45.87 -54.67 13.46
C GLU A 623 -46.46 -53.32 13.84
N ASN A 624 -45.82 -52.61 14.77
CA ASN A 624 -45.84 -51.15 14.79
C ASN A 624 -44.53 -50.68 14.14
N PRO A 625 -44.54 -50.13 12.91
CA PRO A 625 -43.31 -49.76 12.23
C PRO A 625 -42.71 -48.48 12.84
N GLY A 626 -41.53 -48.60 13.46
CA GLY A 626 -40.55 -47.50 13.52
C GLY A 626 -40.29 -46.79 14.85
N SER A 627 -40.16 -47.51 15.97
CA SER A 627 -39.68 -46.95 17.25
C SER A 627 -38.60 -47.85 17.87
N HIS A 628 -37.33 -47.64 17.51
CA HIS A 628 -36.21 -48.17 18.29
C HIS A 628 -35.86 -47.17 19.40
N THR A 629 -35.57 -47.65 20.60
CA THR A 629 -35.07 -46.82 21.71
C THR A 629 -33.55 -46.92 21.78
N GLY A 630 -32.86 -45.78 21.87
CA GLY A 630 -31.41 -45.75 22.11
C GLY A 630 -31.05 -46.26 23.51
N LEU A 631 -29.76 -46.40 23.81
CA LEU A 631 -29.28 -46.88 25.14
C LEU A 631 -29.78 -46.03 26.33
N CYS A 632 -30.15 -44.77 26.09
CA CYS A 632 -30.76 -43.87 27.06
C CYS A 632 -32.30 -43.90 27.12
N GLY A 633 -32.96 -44.75 26.33
CA GLY A 633 -34.42 -44.79 26.20
C GLY A 633 -35.01 -43.71 25.27
N CYS A 634 -34.20 -42.82 24.70
CA CYS A 634 -34.65 -41.80 23.74
C CYS A 634 -34.94 -42.40 22.35
N GLN A 635 -35.74 -41.70 21.53
CA GLN A 635 -36.12 -42.21 20.21
C GLN A 635 -34.90 -42.26 19.28
N MET A 636 -34.74 -43.39 18.58
CA MET A 636 -33.65 -43.63 17.64
C MET A 636 -34.21 -44.11 16.30
N ARG A 637 -33.61 -43.62 15.21
CA ARG A 637 -33.88 -44.11 13.85
C ARG A 637 -32.59 -44.35 13.09
N LEU A 638 -32.61 -45.42 12.31
CA LEU A 638 -31.58 -45.73 11.33
C LEU A 638 -32.05 -45.26 9.95
N VAL A 639 -31.18 -44.57 9.23
CA VAL A 639 -31.48 -43.97 7.92
C VAL A 639 -30.42 -44.34 6.91
N THR A 640 -30.84 -45.03 5.85
CA THR A 640 -30.02 -45.31 4.66
C THR A 640 -30.11 -44.13 3.68
N PRO A 641 -29.00 -43.46 3.34
CA PRO A 641 -29.01 -42.31 2.43
C PRO A 641 -29.45 -42.69 1.01
N ALA A 642 -30.47 -42.01 0.49
CA ALA A 642 -30.86 -42.10 -0.93
C ALA A 642 -30.29 -40.95 -1.78
N ALA A 643 -29.89 -39.85 -1.15
CA ALA A 643 -29.34 -38.65 -1.77
C ALA A 643 -28.32 -37.99 -0.82
N SER A 644 -27.65 -36.92 -1.28
CA SER A 644 -26.75 -36.11 -0.45
C SER A 644 -27.45 -35.35 0.68
N SER A 645 -28.78 -35.23 0.62
CA SER A 645 -29.61 -34.70 1.71
C SER A 645 -30.44 -35.85 2.30
N CYS A 646 -30.45 -35.95 3.63
CA CYS A 646 -31.10 -37.00 4.40
C CYS A 646 -32.02 -36.39 5.46
N SER A 647 -33.08 -37.13 5.82
CA SER A 647 -33.98 -36.71 6.91
C SER A 647 -34.60 -37.89 7.65
N ALA A 648 -34.87 -37.70 8.95
CA ALA A 648 -35.56 -38.63 9.83
C ALA A 648 -36.70 -37.90 10.57
N THR A 649 -37.90 -38.48 10.56
CA THR A 649 -39.06 -37.91 11.26
C THR A 649 -39.33 -38.64 12.56
N PHE A 650 -39.57 -37.92 13.66
CA PHE A 650 -39.88 -38.46 14.98
C PHE A 650 -41.27 -37.99 15.44
N LEU A 651 -41.98 -38.83 16.17
CA LEU A 651 -43.26 -38.50 16.80
C LEU A 651 -43.00 -38.09 18.25
N VAL A 652 -43.26 -36.84 18.61
CA VAL A 652 -42.97 -36.33 19.96
C VAL A 652 -44.25 -36.05 20.76
N PRO A 653 -44.31 -36.43 22.05
CA PRO A 653 -45.41 -36.04 22.94
C PRO A 653 -45.56 -34.52 23.04
N VAL A 654 -46.81 -34.04 23.13
CA VAL A 654 -47.13 -32.60 23.27
C VAL A 654 -46.61 -32.01 24.60
N SER A 655 -46.28 -32.86 25.58
CA SER A 655 -45.90 -32.48 26.95
C SER A 655 -44.41 -32.19 27.19
N SER A 656 -43.54 -32.34 26.19
CA SER A 656 -42.08 -32.26 26.37
C SER A 656 -41.51 -30.87 26.06
N THR A 657 -40.51 -30.45 26.84
CA THR A 657 -40.06 -29.04 26.93
C THR A 657 -38.90 -28.65 26.00
N SER A 658 -38.07 -29.59 25.51
CA SER A 658 -37.11 -29.34 24.42
C SER A 658 -36.37 -30.60 23.97
N TYR A 659 -35.98 -30.64 22.69
CA TYR A 659 -35.25 -31.77 22.09
C TYR A 659 -33.96 -31.32 21.40
N TYR A 660 -32.97 -32.22 21.31
CA TYR A 660 -31.77 -32.02 20.50
C TYR A 660 -31.37 -33.29 19.73
N PRO A 661 -31.05 -33.21 18.43
CA PRO A 661 -30.65 -34.36 17.63
C PRO A 661 -29.14 -34.65 17.75
N LYS A 662 -28.78 -35.93 17.80
CA LYS A 662 -27.42 -36.41 17.52
C LYS A 662 -27.45 -37.31 16.29
N VAL A 663 -26.60 -37.01 15.32
CA VAL A 663 -26.49 -37.75 14.06
C VAL A 663 -25.04 -38.21 13.90
N ALA A 664 -24.85 -39.50 13.63
CA ALA A 664 -23.54 -40.07 13.29
C ALA A 664 -23.72 -41.28 12.36
N ARG A 665 -22.67 -41.66 11.65
CA ARG A 665 -22.66 -42.89 10.85
C ARG A 665 -22.80 -44.11 11.76
N ASN A 666 -23.64 -45.08 11.38
CA ASN A 666 -23.75 -46.36 12.06
C ASN A 666 -22.53 -47.24 11.73
N ALA A 667 -21.42 -46.98 12.43
CA ALA A 667 -20.14 -47.67 12.27
C ALA A 667 -19.54 -47.97 13.65
N PRO A 668 -18.51 -48.85 13.75
CA PRO A 668 -17.86 -49.17 15.03
C PRO A 668 -17.36 -47.93 15.76
N VAL A 669 -16.89 -46.92 15.02
CA VAL A 669 -16.52 -45.59 15.51
C VAL A 669 -16.93 -44.54 14.46
N ALA A 670 -17.61 -43.49 14.90
CA ALA A 670 -17.99 -42.34 14.08
C ALA A 670 -17.98 -41.04 14.91
N ILE A 671 -17.85 -39.89 14.23
CA ILE A 671 -17.85 -38.56 14.86
C ILE A 671 -19.29 -38.04 14.90
N TYR A 672 -19.74 -37.57 16.06
CA TYR A 672 -20.98 -36.79 16.15
C TYR A 672 -20.71 -35.37 15.67
N VAL A 673 -21.68 -34.76 15.00
CA VAL A 673 -21.66 -33.32 14.70
C VAL A 673 -21.81 -32.52 16.00
N PRO A 674 -21.23 -31.32 16.14
CA PRO A 674 -21.54 -30.42 17.25
C PRO A 674 -23.06 -30.25 17.43
N ALA A 675 -23.53 -30.23 18.69
CA ALA A 675 -24.96 -30.18 18.99
C ALA A 675 -25.63 -28.94 18.37
N ALA A 676 -26.73 -29.16 17.63
CA ALA A 676 -27.59 -28.09 17.15
C ALA A 676 -28.34 -27.42 18.32
N GLU A 677 -28.82 -26.20 18.12
CA GLU A 677 -29.64 -25.48 19.11
C GLU A 677 -30.89 -26.30 19.51
N THR A 678 -31.27 -26.21 20.78
CA THR A 678 -32.44 -26.90 21.35
C THR A 678 -33.75 -26.41 20.70
N VAL A 679 -34.64 -27.34 20.34
CA VAL A 679 -35.96 -27.02 19.77
C VAL A 679 -37.02 -26.93 20.89
N GLU A 680 -37.64 -25.76 21.11
CA GLU A 680 -38.69 -25.52 22.12
C GLU A 680 -40.14 -25.81 21.62
N PRO A 681 -41.11 -26.15 22.51
CA PRO A 681 -42.51 -26.35 22.14
C PRO A 681 -43.26 -25.03 21.88
N HIS A 682 -43.80 -24.87 20.67
CA HIS A 682 -44.65 -23.72 20.33
C HIS A 682 -46.00 -23.71 21.07
N ASN A 683 -46.34 -22.52 21.61
CA ASN A 683 -47.65 -22.12 22.14
C ASN A 683 -48.67 -21.99 20.98
N PRO A 684 -49.95 -22.42 21.09
CA PRO A 684 -50.89 -22.56 19.96
C PRO A 684 -51.43 -21.25 19.34
N HIS A 685 -50.86 -20.09 19.65
CA HIS A 685 -51.35 -18.79 19.19
C HIS A 685 -50.25 -17.99 18.50
N GLU A 686 -49.81 -18.46 17.33
CA GLU A 686 -49.06 -17.61 16.40
C GLU A 686 -49.20 -18.19 14.99
N THR A 687 -50.13 -17.63 14.23
CA THR A 687 -50.34 -17.96 12.83
C THR A 687 -49.33 -17.21 11.95
N GLY A 688 -48.43 -17.98 11.36
CA GLY A 688 -48.01 -17.84 9.95
C GLY A 688 -46.81 -16.94 9.67
N GLN A 689 -45.73 -17.56 9.19
CA GLN A 689 -45.12 -17.22 7.90
C GLN A 689 -44.12 -18.31 7.47
N SER A 690 -44.44 -18.96 6.35
CA SER A 690 -43.58 -19.85 5.58
C SER A 690 -42.47 -19.05 4.88
N LYS A 691 -41.20 -19.48 5.03
CA LYS A 691 -40.10 -19.04 4.17
C LYS A 691 -40.03 -19.95 2.94
N GLU A 692 -40.41 -19.41 1.79
CA GLU A 692 -40.10 -19.98 0.47
C GLU A 692 -38.64 -19.69 0.10
N PHE A 693 -38.02 -20.65 -0.60
CA PHE A 693 -36.70 -20.50 -1.24
C PHE A 693 -36.85 -19.79 -2.59
N PRO A 694 -35.93 -18.89 -3.00
CA PRO A 694 -36.01 -18.25 -4.31
C PRO A 694 -35.52 -19.20 -5.41
N ASN A 695 -36.37 -19.41 -6.40
CA ASN A 695 -36.06 -20.10 -7.64
C ASN A 695 -35.77 -19.05 -8.73
N GLU A 696 -34.64 -19.20 -9.43
CA GLU A 696 -34.30 -18.38 -10.60
C GLU A 696 -35.26 -18.67 -11.77
N LYS A 697 -35.90 -17.62 -12.28
CA LYS A 697 -36.14 -17.28 -13.72
C LYS A 697 -37.43 -16.46 -13.87
N ASN A 698 -37.30 -15.18 -14.18
CA ASN A 698 -37.85 -14.52 -15.38
C ASN A 698 -37.85 -12.99 -15.22
N ALA A 699 -37.60 -12.34 -16.36
CA ALA A 699 -37.54 -10.90 -16.50
C ALA A 699 -38.93 -10.23 -16.43
N CYS A 700 -38.87 -8.92 -16.10
CA CYS A 700 -39.81 -7.82 -16.33
C CYS A 700 -41.26 -7.90 -15.80
N GLY A 701 -41.61 -6.94 -14.93
CA GLY A 701 -42.99 -6.44 -14.75
C GLY A 701 -43.40 -6.11 -13.31
N HIS A 702 -43.50 -4.81 -13.01
CA HIS A 702 -44.17 -4.13 -11.89
C HIS A 702 -44.84 -4.93 -10.74
N GLY A 703 -44.51 -4.57 -9.49
CA GLY A 703 -45.44 -4.59 -8.35
C GLY A 703 -44.88 -5.13 -7.03
N ASP A 704 -44.80 -4.24 -6.03
CA ASP A 704 -44.68 -4.44 -4.58
C ASP A 704 -43.36 -5.02 -3.99
N GLU A 705 -42.50 -4.09 -3.55
CA GLU A 705 -41.22 -4.33 -2.87
C GLU A 705 -41.40 -4.58 -1.36
N HIS A 706 -40.98 -5.76 -0.90
CA HIS A 706 -40.78 -6.10 0.51
C HIS A 706 -39.43 -5.54 0.98
N ILE A 707 -39.42 -4.70 2.03
CA ILE A 707 -38.24 -3.93 2.50
C ILE A 707 -37.33 -4.80 3.40
N PRO A 708 -36.03 -5.00 3.09
CA PRO A 708 -35.08 -5.74 3.93
C PRO A 708 -34.15 -4.79 4.72
N TRP A 709 -34.35 -4.61 6.04
CA TRP A 709 -33.47 -3.72 6.82
C TRP A 709 -33.09 -4.17 8.24
N ALA A 710 -33.26 -5.44 8.61
CA ALA A 710 -32.78 -5.92 9.91
C ALA A 710 -31.47 -6.71 9.73
N CYS A 711 -30.32 -6.03 9.78
CA CYS A 711 -29.05 -6.67 10.08
C CYS A 711 -29.00 -6.92 11.60
N HIS A 712 -28.83 -8.17 12.03
CA HIS A 712 -28.53 -8.48 13.43
C HIS A 712 -27.17 -7.85 13.79
N VAL A 713 -27.19 -6.84 14.66
CA VAL A 713 -25.98 -6.17 15.15
C VAL A 713 -25.53 -6.83 16.45
N ASP A 714 -24.23 -7.06 16.59
CA ASP A 714 -23.63 -7.50 17.85
C ASP A 714 -23.69 -6.36 18.87
N ILE A 715 -24.55 -6.49 19.89
CA ILE A 715 -24.74 -5.51 20.97
C ILE A 715 -23.40 -5.19 21.69
N LYS A 716 -22.46 -6.14 21.73
CA LYS A 716 -21.14 -5.93 22.33
C LYS A 716 -20.29 -4.98 21.48
N TYR A 717 -20.40 -5.08 20.15
CA TYR A 717 -19.72 -4.19 19.20
C TYR A 717 -20.27 -2.77 19.28
N GLU A 718 -21.59 -2.59 19.35
CA GLU A 718 -22.21 -1.27 19.55
C GLU A 718 -21.71 -0.58 20.81
N ARG A 719 -21.75 -1.28 21.96
CA ARG A 719 -21.28 -0.73 23.24
C ARG A 719 -19.81 -0.32 23.25
N GLN A 720 -18.95 -1.02 22.51
CA GLN A 720 -17.53 -0.66 22.39
C GLN A 720 -17.36 0.67 21.66
N TRP A 721 -18.09 0.88 20.57
CA TRP A 721 -18.07 2.14 19.82
C TRP A 721 -18.65 3.30 20.60
N GLU A 722 -19.77 3.09 21.29
CA GLU A 722 -20.35 4.10 22.18
C GLU A 722 -19.36 4.51 23.29
N ALA A 723 -18.67 3.53 23.89
CA ALA A 723 -17.64 3.80 24.91
C ALA A 723 -16.45 4.58 24.33
N TRP A 724 -15.99 4.22 23.12
CA TRP A 724 -14.92 4.93 22.43
C TRP A 724 -15.30 6.39 22.13
N GLU A 725 -16.49 6.63 21.58
CA GLU A 725 -16.98 7.97 21.25
C GLU A 725 -17.14 8.86 22.50
N ALA A 726 -17.59 8.27 23.61
CA ALA A 726 -17.82 9.00 24.86
C ALA A 726 -16.53 9.31 25.65
N VAL A 727 -15.51 8.44 25.59
CA VAL A 727 -14.34 8.49 26.49
C VAL A 727 -13.03 8.73 25.73
N GLU A 728 -12.77 7.93 24.71
CA GLU A 728 -11.47 7.93 24.02
C GLU A 728 -11.37 9.06 22.99
N PHE A 729 -12.42 9.28 22.19
CA PHE A 729 -12.43 10.32 21.16
C PHE A 729 -12.16 11.74 21.71
N PRO A 730 -12.81 12.22 22.79
CA PRO A 730 -12.52 13.55 23.33
C PRO A 730 -11.06 13.72 23.76
N THR A 731 -10.49 12.68 24.38
CA THR A 731 -9.09 12.66 24.84
C THR A 731 -8.12 12.68 23.66
N LEU A 732 -8.38 11.83 22.65
CA LEU A 732 -7.61 11.77 21.41
C LEU A 732 -7.67 13.11 20.67
N PHE A 733 -8.87 13.67 20.49
CA PHE A 733 -9.04 14.91 19.75
C PHE A 733 -8.32 16.09 20.43
N ARG A 734 -8.37 16.16 21.76
CA ARG A 734 -7.66 17.18 22.54
C ARG A 734 -6.15 17.07 22.40
N SER A 735 -5.61 15.86 22.30
CA SER A 735 -4.16 15.64 22.11
C SER A 735 -3.60 16.25 20.82
N PHE A 736 -4.46 16.62 19.85
CA PHE A 736 -4.06 17.27 18.60
C PHE A 736 -3.78 18.77 18.71
N SER A 737 -4.20 19.41 19.81
CA SER A 737 -3.97 20.84 20.09
C SER A 737 -3.27 20.94 21.45
N PHE A 738 -1.99 21.30 21.46
CA PHE A 738 -1.25 21.48 22.71
C PHE A 738 -1.79 22.68 23.48
N GLU A 739 -2.11 22.53 24.76
CA GLU A 739 -2.39 23.66 25.66
C GLU A 739 -1.09 24.18 26.26
N GLU A 740 -0.94 25.51 26.33
CA GLU A 740 0.12 26.15 27.12
C GLU A 740 -0.46 26.75 28.39
N GLU A 741 0.11 26.38 29.53
CA GLU A 741 -0.14 27.04 30.81
C GLU A 741 0.61 28.38 30.88
N TYR A 742 -0.17 29.46 30.92
CA TYR A 742 0.11 30.75 31.56
C TYR A 742 1.21 31.65 30.95
N ASN A 743 0.82 32.90 30.64
CA ASN A 743 1.70 33.96 30.13
C ASN A 743 1.83 35.11 31.16
N PRO A 744 2.91 35.17 31.98
CA PRO A 744 3.20 36.36 32.76
C PRO A 744 3.83 37.42 31.85
N LYS A 745 3.31 38.65 31.90
CA LYS A 745 3.97 39.83 31.31
C LYS A 745 5.32 40.05 32.01
N PHE A 746 6.40 39.48 31.49
CA PHE A 746 7.76 39.73 31.99
C PHE A 746 8.30 41.05 31.43
N GLN A 747 8.36 42.09 32.26
CA GLN A 747 9.06 43.36 31.97
C GLN A 747 10.57 43.29 32.31
N VAL A 748 11.23 42.15 32.06
CA VAL A 748 12.64 41.94 32.40
C VAL A 748 13.49 41.98 31.14
N ARG A 749 14.66 42.62 31.21
CA ARG A 749 15.62 42.70 30.10
C ARG A 749 16.16 41.31 29.79
N SER A 750 16.04 40.88 28.53
CA SER A 750 16.57 39.58 28.09
C SER A 750 18.10 39.54 28.11
N LEU A 751 18.67 38.38 28.49
CA LEU A 751 20.10 38.08 28.43
C LEU A 751 20.51 37.54 27.05
N MET A 752 21.80 37.67 26.70
CA MET A 752 22.37 37.06 25.50
C MET A 752 22.75 35.59 25.71
N ALA A 753 23.16 35.23 26.94
CA ALA A 753 23.46 33.86 27.33
C ALA A 753 23.19 33.65 28.83
N LEU A 754 22.94 32.41 29.24
CA LEU A 754 22.75 32.00 30.65
C LEU A 754 23.35 30.62 30.89
N ASP A 755 24.29 30.53 31.82
CA ASP A 755 24.84 29.26 32.30
C ASP A 755 23.91 28.62 33.35
N ASN A 756 23.48 27.38 33.13
CA ASN A 756 22.66 26.63 34.09
C ASN A 756 23.47 25.48 34.72
N SER A 757 23.64 25.54 36.03
CA SER A 757 24.46 24.57 36.78
C SER A 757 23.84 23.18 36.89
N ARG A 758 22.50 23.06 36.92
CA ARG A 758 21.79 21.77 37.02
C ARG A 758 21.93 20.98 35.73
N LEU A 759 21.71 21.64 34.60
CA LEU A 759 21.77 21.02 33.27
C LEU A 759 23.21 20.89 32.75
N ARG A 760 24.16 21.62 33.35
CA ARG A 760 25.56 21.71 32.90
C ARG A 760 25.67 22.17 31.45
N ASP A 761 24.81 23.12 31.08
CA ASP A 761 24.69 23.64 29.72
C ASP A 761 24.55 25.18 29.75
N ARG A 762 24.83 25.81 28.62
CA ARG A 762 24.75 27.25 28.41
C ARG A 762 23.73 27.53 27.32
N PHE A 763 22.70 28.29 27.66
CA PHE A 763 21.69 28.73 26.71
C PHE A 763 22.16 30.02 26.05
N GLU A 764 22.15 30.11 24.72
CA GLU A 764 22.39 31.36 23.97
C GLU A 764 21.17 31.73 23.10
N VAL A 765 21.04 33.01 22.77
CA VAL A 765 20.00 33.50 21.84
C VAL A 765 20.33 33.03 20.42
N ASP A 766 19.30 32.65 19.66
CA ASP A 766 19.32 32.06 18.31
C ASP A 766 19.83 30.60 18.24
N ASP A 767 20.09 29.96 19.38
CA ASP A 767 20.42 28.53 19.42
C ASP A 767 19.22 27.63 19.13
N PHE A 768 19.51 26.50 18.47
CA PHE A 768 18.61 25.35 18.36
C PHE A 768 19.06 24.25 19.34
N LEU A 769 18.22 23.96 20.32
CA LEU A 769 18.52 22.95 21.34
C LEU A 769 17.48 21.84 21.33
N ARG A 770 17.95 20.59 21.33
CA ARG A 770 17.10 19.44 21.63
C ARG A 770 17.00 19.28 23.14
N VAL A 771 15.77 19.19 23.66
CA VAL A 771 15.48 19.08 25.08
C VAL A 771 14.55 17.92 25.38
N SER A 772 14.62 17.39 26.61
CA SER A 772 13.63 16.44 27.13
C SER A 772 12.93 17.04 28.35
N MET A 773 11.60 16.95 28.40
CA MET A 773 10.78 17.53 29.49
C MET A 773 10.07 16.40 30.28
N PRO A 774 10.11 16.40 31.63
CA PRO A 774 9.68 15.26 32.44
C PRO A 774 8.16 15.12 32.61
N LEU A 775 7.36 16.16 32.35
CA LEU A 775 5.90 16.12 32.52
C LEU A 775 5.19 15.30 31.43
N ASP A 776 5.84 15.06 30.28
CA ASP A 776 5.24 14.41 29.11
C ASP A 776 5.86 13.03 28.80
N THR A 777 6.09 12.16 29.79
CA THR A 777 6.50 10.75 29.54
C THR A 777 7.74 10.54 28.64
N GLY A 778 8.73 11.44 28.69
CA GLY A 778 9.99 11.28 27.96
C GLY A 778 10.01 11.81 26.51
N VAL A 779 8.98 12.56 26.11
CA VAL A 779 8.89 13.26 24.82
C VAL A 779 10.05 14.25 24.63
N GLN A 780 10.58 14.33 23.40
CA GLN A 780 11.67 15.23 23.03
C GLN A 780 11.16 16.42 22.22
N TYR A 781 11.79 17.58 22.40
CA TYR A 781 11.46 18.78 21.63
C TYR A 781 12.73 19.42 21.08
N ILE A 782 12.60 20.18 19.99
CA ILE A 782 13.59 21.16 19.59
C ILE A 782 13.07 22.54 19.97
N LEU A 783 13.92 23.37 20.56
CA LEU A 783 13.66 24.76 20.90
C LEU A 783 14.56 25.67 20.09
N HIS A 784 13.99 26.68 19.44
CA HIS A 784 14.72 27.81 18.87
C HIS A 784 14.61 29.01 19.81
N ILE A 785 15.70 29.41 20.45
CA ILE A 785 15.70 30.40 21.53
C ILE A 785 15.67 31.82 20.97
N HIS A 786 14.61 32.57 21.24
CA HIS A 786 14.51 33.99 20.85
C HIS A 786 14.93 34.94 21.97
N SER A 787 14.74 34.57 23.23
CA SER A 787 15.09 35.40 24.40
C SER A 787 15.29 34.54 25.64
N ILE A 788 16.18 34.98 26.52
CA ILE A 788 16.46 34.33 27.80
C ILE A 788 16.12 35.29 28.94
N PHE A 789 15.32 34.85 29.92
CA PHE A 789 14.97 35.61 31.11
C PHE A 789 15.65 35.00 32.36
N PRO A 790 16.37 35.79 33.17
CA PRO A 790 17.10 35.29 34.32
C PRO A 790 16.18 34.80 35.45
N PRO A 791 16.68 33.95 36.36
CA PRO A 791 16.00 33.58 37.59
C PRO A 791 15.55 34.78 38.43
N ASN A 792 14.35 34.72 39.01
CA ASN A 792 13.89 35.67 39.99
C ASN A 792 14.53 35.40 41.36
N PRO A 793 15.38 36.29 41.90
CA PRO A 793 16.05 36.07 43.18
C PRO A 793 15.08 36.02 44.38
N SER A 794 13.83 36.49 44.22
CA SER A 794 12.79 36.42 45.24
C SER A 794 12.03 35.08 45.27
N GLN A 795 12.24 34.19 44.30
CA GLN A 795 11.58 32.88 44.22
C GLN A 795 12.61 31.74 44.31
N PRO A 796 12.71 31.04 45.46
CA PRO A 796 13.62 29.91 45.62
C PRO A 796 13.29 28.79 44.62
N GLY A 797 14.28 28.34 43.85
CA GLY A 797 14.11 27.28 42.85
C GLY A 797 13.68 27.75 41.45
N ASP A 798 13.59 29.08 41.23
CA ASP A 798 13.51 29.61 39.86
C ASP A 798 14.87 29.43 39.17
N GLU A 799 14.85 28.86 37.96
CA GLU A 799 16.04 28.61 37.14
C GLU A 799 16.10 29.54 35.92
N GLY A 800 15.15 30.47 35.79
CA GLY A 800 14.97 31.30 34.61
C GLY A 800 14.01 30.67 33.60
N THR A 801 13.70 31.44 32.56
CA THR A 801 12.71 31.06 31.52
C THR A 801 13.22 31.41 30.14
N LEU A 802 13.03 30.51 29.18
CA LEU A 802 13.34 30.73 27.76
C LEU A 802 12.08 31.19 27.03
N LEU A 803 12.21 32.14 26.11
CA LEU A 803 11.20 32.38 25.07
C LEU A 803 11.69 31.68 23.80
N ALA A 804 11.01 30.61 23.40
CA ALA A 804 11.47 29.77 22.29
C ALA A 804 10.32 29.33 21.37
N THR A 805 10.62 29.18 20.08
CA THR A 805 9.74 28.43 19.17
C THR A 805 9.97 26.94 19.44
N ARG A 806 8.88 26.21 19.68
CA ARG A 806 8.91 24.77 19.97
C ARG A 806 8.64 23.94 18.73
N TYR A 807 9.31 22.80 18.63
CA TYR A 807 9.09 21.79 17.61
C TYR A 807 8.96 20.41 18.26
N SER A 808 7.91 19.66 17.94
CA SER A 808 7.75 18.25 18.33
C SER A 808 8.29 17.33 17.24
N TYR A 809 8.70 16.11 17.61
CA TYR A 809 9.01 15.11 16.58
C TYR A 809 7.73 14.63 15.90
N ARG A 810 7.80 14.42 14.58
CA ARG A 810 6.64 13.97 13.80
C ARG A 810 6.05 12.66 14.32
N CYS A 811 6.91 11.70 14.70
CA CYS A 811 6.48 10.41 15.26
C CYS A 811 5.76 10.52 16.62
N GLU A 812 5.98 11.61 17.35
CA GLU A 812 5.33 11.89 18.64
C GLU A 812 4.02 12.67 18.44
N THR A 813 3.70 13.10 17.22
CA THR A 813 2.49 13.87 16.91
C THR A 813 1.39 12.91 16.42
N PRO A 814 0.24 12.79 17.12
CA PRO A 814 -0.75 11.75 16.83
C PRO A 814 -1.39 11.83 15.42
N TRP A 815 -1.32 12.98 14.74
CA TRP A 815 -1.72 13.12 13.33
C TRP A 815 -0.88 12.30 12.36
N PHE A 816 0.39 12.07 12.69
CA PHE A 816 1.40 11.52 11.79
C PHE A 816 1.99 10.20 12.30
N GLY A 817 1.54 9.70 13.46
CA GLY A 817 1.89 8.41 14.02
C GLY A 817 0.97 7.30 13.49
N GLY A 818 1.51 6.41 12.65
CA GLY A 818 0.84 5.21 12.14
C GLY A 818 1.77 4.39 11.25
N ASP A 819 1.70 3.06 11.34
CA ASP A 819 2.62 2.05 10.76
C ASP A 819 2.65 1.96 9.21
N GLY A 820 2.19 3.00 8.49
CA GLY A 820 1.94 2.97 7.05
C GLY A 820 3.04 3.50 6.13
N TYR A 821 4.15 4.06 6.64
CA TYR A 821 5.22 4.64 5.80
C TYR A 821 6.58 3.96 6.04
N PRO A 822 7.22 3.37 5.02
CA PRO A 822 8.53 2.73 5.17
C PRO A 822 9.66 3.77 5.18
N GLY A 823 10.54 3.69 6.18
CA GLY A 823 11.93 4.18 6.07
C GLY A 823 12.36 5.33 7.00
N ILE A 824 13.69 5.43 7.14
CA ILE A 824 14.55 6.36 7.93
C ILE A 824 14.12 7.85 7.92
N VAL A 825 13.27 8.26 6.99
CA VAL A 825 12.73 9.62 6.80
C VAL A 825 11.99 10.16 8.04
N ASN A 826 11.50 9.28 8.92
CA ASN A 826 10.57 9.63 10.00
C ASN A 826 11.21 10.10 11.33
N ARG A 827 12.52 9.91 11.56
CA ARG A 827 13.14 10.23 12.88
C ARG A 827 13.65 11.68 13.02
N ASN A 828 13.90 12.38 11.92
CA ASN A 828 14.49 13.73 11.93
C ASN A 828 13.52 14.83 11.47
N GLU A 829 12.29 14.47 11.09
CA GLU A 829 11.25 15.45 10.75
C GLU A 829 10.57 15.95 12.02
N VAL A 830 10.51 17.26 12.16
CA VAL A 830 9.84 17.93 13.28
C VAL A 830 8.69 18.81 12.81
N ILE A 831 7.73 19.02 13.70
CA ILE A 831 6.53 19.83 13.46
C ILE A 831 6.65 21.11 14.30
N LEU A 832 6.57 22.27 13.66
CA LEU A 832 6.62 23.57 14.35
C LEU A 832 5.31 23.84 15.09
N HIS A 833 5.37 24.33 16.33
CA HIS A 833 4.19 24.79 17.07
C HIS A 833 4.02 26.30 16.87
N PHE A 834 2.83 26.73 16.44
CA PHE A 834 2.52 28.14 16.16
C PHE A 834 1.19 28.58 16.76
N LYS A 835 0.96 29.89 16.89
CA LYS A 835 -0.33 30.48 17.27
C LYS A 835 -0.88 31.32 16.13
N ASP A 836 -0.05 32.23 15.62
CA ASP A 836 -0.32 33.07 14.46
C ASP A 836 0.53 32.67 13.24
N PHE A 837 -0.13 32.29 12.15
CA PHE A 837 0.51 31.88 10.91
C PHE A 837 1.42 32.98 10.33
N THR A 838 1.06 34.26 10.48
CA THR A 838 1.86 35.38 9.92
C THR A 838 3.15 35.64 10.69
N SER A 839 3.16 35.27 11.97
CA SER A 839 4.30 35.43 12.89
C SER A 839 5.04 34.12 13.16
N MET A 840 4.65 33.03 12.48
CA MET A 840 5.15 31.67 12.68
C MET A 840 6.66 31.60 12.80
N GLY A 841 7.17 30.97 13.87
CA GLY A 841 8.61 30.79 14.09
C GLY A 841 9.36 32.06 14.49
N SER A 842 8.68 33.19 14.67
CA SER A 842 9.26 34.43 15.21
C SER A 842 9.08 34.52 16.73
N ARG A 843 9.83 35.44 17.35
CA ARG A 843 9.70 35.76 18.78
C ARG A 843 8.30 36.18 19.24
N HIS A 844 7.44 36.66 18.35
CA HIS A 844 6.08 37.10 18.70
C HIS A 844 5.10 35.93 18.81
N ASP A 845 5.45 34.80 18.20
CA ASP A 845 4.68 33.55 18.18
C ASP A 845 5.27 32.49 19.12
N ALA A 846 6.48 32.74 19.63
CA ALA A 846 7.22 31.88 20.54
C ALA A 846 6.55 31.76 21.93
N SER A 847 6.94 30.71 22.65
CA SER A 847 6.35 30.32 23.93
C SER A 847 7.36 30.35 25.06
N LEU A 848 6.86 30.56 26.29
CA LEU A 848 7.69 30.54 27.48
C LEU A 848 7.94 29.10 27.94
N VAL A 849 9.20 28.74 28.12
CA VAL A 849 9.66 27.44 28.59
C VAL A 849 10.48 27.65 29.86
N PRO A 850 9.91 27.38 31.05
CA PRO A 850 10.66 27.44 32.31
C PRO A 850 11.82 26.43 32.29
N ILE A 851 13.04 26.87 32.61
CA ILE A 851 14.23 26.02 32.51
C ILE A 851 14.15 24.82 33.47
N LYS A 852 13.46 24.99 34.61
CA LYS A 852 13.16 23.92 35.56
C LYS A 852 12.40 22.73 34.95
N MET A 853 11.65 22.94 33.85
CA MET A 853 10.93 21.88 33.14
C MET A 853 11.81 21.11 32.16
N ILE A 854 13.06 21.54 31.93
CA ILE A 854 14.00 20.84 31.07
C ILE A 854 14.81 19.86 31.94
N SER A 855 14.87 18.59 31.51
CA SER A 855 15.62 17.53 32.21
C SER A 855 16.99 17.24 31.58
N LYS A 856 17.10 17.35 30.26
CA LYS A 856 18.32 17.12 29.47
C LYS A 856 18.36 18.04 28.26
N VAL A 857 19.56 18.40 27.80
CA VAL A 857 19.83 19.29 26.67
C VAL A 857 20.89 18.67 25.76
N TRP A 858 20.74 18.88 24.45
CA TRP A 858 21.73 18.57 23.41
C TRP A 858 21.69 19.64 22.32
N SER A 859 22.79 19.86 21.61
CA SER A 859 22.80 20.69 20.41
C SER A 859 21.92 20.07 19.31
N ALA A 860 21.19 20.91 18.58
CA ALA A 860 20.41 20.49 17.43
C ALA A 860 20.64 21.44 16.25
N GLU A 861 20.52 20.93 15.04
CA GLU A 861 20.42 21.75 13.83
C GLU A 861 19.08 21.49 13.16
N LEU A 862 18.43 22.54 12.66
CA LEU A 862 17.10 22.48 12.06
C LEU A 862 17.00 23.36 10.81
N ARG A 863 16.40 22.82 9.75
CA ARG A 863 16.11 23.54 8.50
C ARG A 863 14.64 23.50 8.11
N HIS A 864 14.05 24.66 7.78
CA HIS A 864 12.72 24.72 7.15
C HIS A 864 12.81 24.43 5.64
N THR A 865 11.94 23.56 5.13
CA THR A 865 11.95 23.13 3.73
C THR A 865 10.54 22.83 3.22
N VAL A 866 10.40 22.71 1.90
CA VAL A 866 9.15 22.27 1.24
C VAL A 866 9.16 20.77 1.02
N ASP A 867 10.29 20.25 0.56
CA ASP A 867 10.48 18.85 0.20
C ASP A 867 11.43 18.17 1.20
N VAL A 868 11.36 16.84 1.24
CA VAL A 868 12.29 16.03 2.02
C VAL A 868 13.70 16.25 1.45
N PRO A 869 14.71 16.60 2.27
CA PRO A 869 16.06 16.84 1.78
C PRO A 869 16.68 15.59 1.11
N ASP A 870 17.28 15.76 -0.06
CA ASP A 870 17.91 14.68 -0.86
C ASP A 870 19.22 14.14 -0.25
N ASP A 871 19.83 14.90 0.65
CA ASP A 871 21.12 14.66 1.32
C ASP A 871 21.00 13.84 2.62
N LEU A 872 19.86 13.16 2.83
CA LEU A 872 19.68 12.18 3.91
C LEU A 872 20.47 10.88 3.60
N ASP A 873 21.80 10.97 3.62
CA ASP A 873 22.71 9.84 3.38
C ASP A 873 22.64 8.77 4.49
N ALA A 874 23.03 7.54 4.12
CA ALA A 874 22.96 6.29 4.88
C ALA A 874 23.67 6.26 6.28
N ASN A 875 24.16 7.40 6.77
CA ASN A 875 24.78 7.57 8.09
C ASN A 875 24.05 8.57 9.01
N GLY A 876 22.97 9.22 8.59
CA GLY A 876 22.10 10.00 9.50
C GLY A 876 22.81 11.08 10.33
N LEU A 877 23.82 11.77 9.78
CA LEU A 877 24.49 12.85 10.51
C LEU A 877 23.63 14.14 10.55
N TYR A 878 23.12 14.40 11.76
CA TYR A 878 22.94 15.67 12.50
C TYR A 878 21.94 16.78 12.11
N TYR A 879 21.13 16.69 11.05
CA TYR A 879 20.20 17.78 10.73
C TYR A 879 18.73 17.36 10.77
N HIS A 880 17.93 18.06 11.59
CA HIS A 880 16.48 17.97 11.60
C HIS A 880 15.90 18.87 10.50
N TYR A 881 14.69 18.57 10.04
CA TYR A 881 14.00 19.41 9.07
C TYR A 881 12.52 19.56 9.41
N CYS A 882 11.93 20.70 9.01
CA CYS A 882 10.55 21.06 9.31
C CYS A 882 9.83 21.48 8.03
N ARG A 883 8.75 20.79 7.68
CA ARG A 883 7.88 21.11 6.54
C ARG A 883 6.50 21.58 6.94
N PHE A 884 6.06 21.19 8.12
CA PHE A 884 4.69 21.38 8.60
C PHE A 884 4.67 21.98 10.00
N ALA A 885 3.53 22.55 10.35
CA ALA A 885 3.30 23.21 11.62
C ALA A 885 1.90 22.87 12.15
N VAL A 886 1.75 22.85 13.47
CA VAL A 886 0.49 22.63 14.18
C VAL A 886 0.20 23.80 15.11
N ARG A 887 -1.08 24.21 15.17
CA ARG A 887 -1.48 25.30 16.04
C ARG A 887 -1.50 24.85 17.50
N SER A 888 -0.89 25.63 18.40
CA SER A 888 -0.70 25.31 19.83
C SER A 888 -1.54 26.17 20.78
N ASP A 889 -2.56 26.84 20.28
CA ASP A 889 -3.56 27.57 21.07
C ASP A 889 -4.99 27.27 20.57
N GLY A 890 -5.17 26.10 19.94
CA GLY A 890 -6.48 25.63 19.50
C GLY A 890 -7.40 25.37 20.69
N SER A 891 -8.70 25.55 20.48
CA SER A 891 -9.75 25.11 21.41
C SER A 891 -9.97 23.60 21.35
N ASP A 892 -10.61 23.02 22.37
CA ASP A 892 -10.95 21.58 22.46
C ASP A 892 -11.88 21.03 21.34
N ASP A 893 -12.28 21.90 20.41
CA ASP A 893 -13.14 21.58 19.26
C ASP A 893 -12.51 21.96 17.91
N THR A 894 -11.26 22.45 17.87
CA THR A 894 -10.58 22.82 16.63
C THR A 894 -9.15 22.33 16.54
N VAL A 895 -8.72 22.00 15.31
CA VAL A 895 -7.34 21.66 14.96
C VAL A 895 -6.94 22.45 13.71
N CYS A 896 -5.69 22.91 13.67
CA CYS A 896 -5.14 23.63 12.52
C CYS A 896 -3.73 23.13 12.22
N LEU A 897 -3.55 22.59 11.01
CA LEU A 897 -2.31 22.11 10.46
C LEU A 897 -1.95 22.97 9.26
N LYS A 898 -0.70 23.40 9.18
CA LYS A 898 -0.22 24.29 8.12
C LYS A 898 1.06 23.74 7.51
N PRO A 899 1.27 23.89 6.21
CA PRO A 899 2.62 23.81 5.68
C PRO A 899 3.42 25.02 6.20
N ILE A 900 4.73 24.89 6.27
CA ILE A 900 5.59 25.88 6.93
C ILE A 900 5.44 27.26 6.28
N ALA A 901 5.32 28.32 7.08
CA ALA A 901 5.01 29.64 6.56
C ALA A 901 6.07 30.14 5.56
N SER A 902 5.61 30.84 4.52
CA SER A 902 6.46 31.22 3.39
C SER A 902 7.65 32.12 3.77
N HIS A 903 7.60 32.86 4.88
CA HIS A 903 8.73 33.70 5.31
C HIS A 903 9.89 32.90 5.92
N LEU A 904 9.62 31.69 6.41
CA LEU A 904 10.64 30.74 6.91
C LEU A 904 11.35 30.00 5.78
N LEU A 905 10.83 30.07 4.56
CA LEU A 905 11.41 29.43 3.38
C LEU A 905 12.39 30.37 2.64
N PRO A 906 13.42 29.81 1.97
CA PRO A 906 14.25 30.54 1.02
C PRO A 906 13.41 31.23 -0.05
N ARG A 907 13.86 32.40 -0.55
CA ARG A 907 13.11 33.21 -1.53
C ARG A 907 12.62 32.43 -2.75
N THR A 908 13.41 31.48 -3.25
CA THR A 908 13.08 30.62 -4.41
C THR A 908 11.93 29.66 -4.14
N ASN A 909 11.66 29.34 -2.87
CA ASN A 909 10.68 28.32 -2.47
C ASN A 909 9.43 28.95 -1.84
N ARG A 910 9.35 30.29 -1.81
CA ARG A 910 8.20 31.03 -1.29
C ARG A 910 6.94 30.74 -2.10
N TRP A 911 5.80 30.89 -1.44
CA TRP A 911 4.53 30.56 -2.03
C TRP A 911 3.98 31.77 -2.77
N HIS A 912 3.27 31.52 -3.87
CA HIS A 912 2.51 32.54 -4.56
C HIS A 912 1.11 32.60 -3.94
N ASN A 913 0.65 33.81 -3.61
CA ASN A 913 -0.75 34.00 -3.24
C ASN A 913 -1.61 33.83 -4.50
N PRO A 914 -2.71 33.06 -4.42
CA PRO A 914 -3.66 33.02 -5.52
C PRO A 914 -4.34 34.38 -5.66
N TRP A 915 -4.65 34.73 -6.91
CA TRP A 915 -5.43 35.89 -7.26
C TRP A 915 -6.80 35.41 -7.74
N TYR A 916 -7.86 35.93 -7.14
CA TYR A 916 -9.23 35.62 -7.51
C TYR A 916 -9.88 36.82 -8.20
N ASN A 917 -10.69 36.57 -9.23
CA ASN A 917 -11.45 37.59 -9.93
C ASN A 917 -12.70 37.99 -9.13
N GLN A 918 -12.87 39.27 -8.79
CA GLN A 918 -14.01 39.74 -8.00
C GLN A 918 -15.37 39.53 -8.67
N GLN A 919 -15.41 39.36 -10.00
CA GLN A 919 -16.65 39.18 -10.76
C GLN A 919 -17.03 37.71 -10.98
N SER A 920 -16.15 36.76 -10.64
CA SER A 920 -16.43 35.33 -10.86
C SER A 920 -17.20 34.73 -9.69
N THR A 921 -18.25 33.97 -10.00
CA THR A 921 -18.93 33.10 -9.02
C THR A 921 -18.07 31.86 -8.76
N PRO A 922 -17.84 31.46 -7.49
CA PRO A 922 -17.11 30.23 -7.19
C PRO A 922 -17.79 28.97 -7.72
N GLU A 923 -16.99 28.06 -8.25
CA GLU A 923 -17.43 26.79 -8.85
C GLU A 923 -17.20 25.63 -7.88
N VAL A 924 -18.17 24.73 -7.77
CA VAL A 924 -18.15 23.60 -6.84
C VAL A 924 -18.09 22.27 -7.59
N LEU A 925 -17.09 21.45 -7.25
CA LEU A 925 -16.97 20.06 -7.67
C LEU A 925 -17.45 19.15 -6.53
N ASP A 926 -18.60 18.53 -6.68
CA ASP A 926 -19.12 17.59 -5.69
C ASP A 926 -18.56 16.19 -5.93
N LEU A 927 -17.74 15.71 -5.00
CA LEU A 927 -17.05 14.42 -5.11
C LEU A 927 -17.92 13.25 -4.65
N THR A 928 -19.04 13.53 -3.99
CA THR A 928 -19.94 12.55 -3.39
C THR A 928 -21.41 12.91 -3.64
N PRO A 929 -21.87 12.97 -4.91
CA PRO A 929 -23.25 13.34 -5.26
C PRO A 929 -24.30 12.39 -4.67
N GLY A 930 -23.90 11.19 -4.25
CA GLY A 930 -24.76 10.25 -3.51
C GLY A 930 -25.03 10.64 -2.04
N VAL A 931 -24.39 11.70 -1.54
CA VAL A 931 -24.54 12.20 -0.17
C VAL A 931 -24.91 13.68 -0.23
N LEU A 932 -26.20 13.97 0.01
CA LEU A 932 -26.74 15.31 -0.20
C LEU A 932 -26.34 16.30 0.92
N GLY A 933 -26.69 17.56 0.72
CA GLY A 933 -26.71 18.58 1.77
C GLY A 933 -25.46 19.45 1.88
N LEU A 934 -24.25 18.88 1.74
CA LEU A 934 -23.02 19.69 1.72
C LEU A 934 -22.99 20.62 0.49
N ALA A 935 -23.11 20.07 -0.72
CA ALA A 935 -23.19 20.87 -1.95
C ALA A 935 -24.40 21.82 -1.94
N GLU A 936 -25.51 21.42 -1.31
CA GLU A 936 -26.71 22.26 -1.20
C GLU A 936 -26.45 23.50 -0.35
N GLY A 937 -25.68 23.40 0.74
CA GLY A 937 -25.26 24.56 1.51
C GLY A 937 -24.43 25.55 0.70
N PHE A 938 -23.54 25.06 -0.16
CA PHE A 938 -22.76 25.90 -1.08
C PHE A 938 -23.65 26.54 -2.16
N TYR A 939 -24.59 25.78 -2.71
CA TYR A 939 -25.59 26.31 -3.64
C TYR A 939 -26.44 27.42 -3.00
N GLN A 940 -26.90 27.23 -1.77
CA GLN A 940 -27.63 28.24 -1.00
C GLN A 940 -26.79 29.48 -0.66
N ALA A 941 -25.47 29.35 -0.64
CA ALA A 941 -24.51 30.45 -0.50
C ALA A 941 -24.18 31.13 -1.84
N GLN A 942 -24.92 30.83 -2.91
CA GLN A 942 -24.75 31.37 -4.27
C GLN A 942 -23.49 30.87 -5.00
N CYS A 943 -22.91 29.74 -4.60
CA CYS A 943 -21.91 29.06 -5.42
C CYS A 943 -22.59 28.26 -6.55
N ASN A 944 -21.89 28.09 -7.67
CA ASN A 944 -22.38 27.26 -8.76
C ASN A 944 -21.91 25.81 -8.56
N VAL A 945 -22.81 24.84 -8.58
CA VAL A 945 -22.43 23.41 -8.58
C VAL A 945 -22.10 23.02 -10.01
N HIS A 946 -20.81 22.94 -10.32
CA HIS A 946 -20.29 22.72 -11.67
C HIS A 946 -20.40 21.26 -12.07
N SER A 947 -19.96 20.34 -11.20
CA SER A 947 -19.95 18.92 -11.54
C SER A 947 -20.06 17.96 -10.36
N GLY A 948 -20.49 16.74 -10.66
CA GLY A 948 -20.60 15.62 -9.72
C GLY A 948 -19.75 14.43 -10.15
N PHE A 949 -18.82 13.99 -9.32
CA PHE A 949 -17.92 12.84 -9.56
C PHE A 949 -18.50 11.57 -8.95
N ASN A 950 -18.13 10.39 -9.45
CA ASN A 950 -18.72 9.11 -9.02
C ASN A 950 -20.26 9.09 -9.17
N PHE A 951 -20.77 9.70 -10.24
CA PHE A 951 -22.20 9.84 -10.45
C PHE A 951 -22.84 8.52 -10.90
N ASP A 952 -23.88 8.07 -10.20
CA ASP A 952 -24.71 6.93 -10.57
C ASP A 952 -26.07 7.44 -11.09
N PRO A 953 -26.40 7.23 -12.38
CA PRO A 953 -27.65 7.72 -12.96
C PRO A 953 -28.91 7.06 -12.40
N SER A 954 -28.80 5.87 -11.80
CA SER A 954 -29.91 5.16 -11.18
C SER A 954 -30.16 5.58 -9.73
N ALA A 955 -29.11 5.95 -9.00
CA ALA A 955 -29.19 6.25 -7.57
C ALA A 955 -29.21 7.76 -7.26
N HIS A 956 -28.62 8.62 -8.10
CA HIS A 956 -28.38 10.04 -7.78
C HIS A 956 -29.38 11.00 -8.46
N LEU A 957 -30.64 10.55 -8.63
CA LEU A 957 -31.70 11.33 -9.28
C LEU A 957 -32.01 12.65 -8.55
N THR A 958 -32.02 12.62 -7.22
CA THR A 958 -32.26 13.80 -6.38
C THR A 958 -31.20 14.87 -6.63
N TRP A 959 -29.91 14.48 -6.58
CA TRP A 959 -28.79 15.38 -6.86
C TRP A 959 -28.89 15.98 -8.27
N ARG A 960 -29.19 15.13 -9.28
CA ARG A 960 -29.34 15.58 -10.67
C ARG A 960 -30.49 16.55 -10.86
N SER A 961 -31.58 16.38 -10.13
CA SER A 961 -32.71 17.31 -10.17
C SER A 961 -32.40 18.65 -9.51
N ALA A 962 -31.61 18.66 -8.44
CA ALA A 962 -31.18 19.89 -7.77
C ALA A 962 -30.20 20.69 -8.64
N TYR A 963 -29.26 20.01 -9.31
CA TYR A 963 -28.21 20.63 -10.13
C TYR A 963 -28.30 20.14 -11.58
N ASN A 964 -29.39 20.51 -12.24
CA ASN A 964 -29.74 20.01 -13.58
C ASN A 964 -28.80 20.47 -14.71
N VAL A 965 -28.01 21.53 -14.48
CA VAL A 965 -26.99 22.03 -15.42
C VAL A 965 -25.59 21.50 -15.13
N ALA A 966 -25.37 20.86 -13.97
CA ALA A 966 -24.05 20.36 -13.58
C ALA A 966 -23.60 19.21 -14.49
N THR A 967 -22.31 19.12 -14.77
CA THR A 967 -21.72 18.01 -15.50
C THR A 967 -21.60 16.79 -14.58
N THR A 968 -21.95 15.61 -15.07
CA THR A 968 -21.85 14.37 -14.29
C THR A 968 -20.76 13.47 -14.85
N TYR A 969 -19.86 13.01 -13.99
CA TYR A 969 -18.81 12.06 -14.33
C TYR A 969 -19.07 10.74 -13.61
N ASP A 970 -19.32 9.68 -14.38
CA ASP A 970 -19.47 8.31 -13.88
C ASP A 970 -18.10 7.60 -13.78
N GLY A 971 -18.05 6.54 -12.97
CA GLY A 971 -16.82 5.80 -12.69
C GLY A 971 -16.11 6.25 -11.41
N THR A 972 -14.91 5.70 -11.17
CA THR A 972 -14.14 6.01 -9.95
C THR A 972 -13.42 7.36 -10.06
N MET A 973 -13.27 8.09 -8.96
CA MET A 973 -12.56 9.37 -8.91
C MET A 973 -11.20 9.33 -9.61
N LYS A 974 -10.40 8.28 -9.37
CA LYS A 974 -9.10 8.10 -10.02
C LYS A 974 -9.24 8.01 -11.55
N GLY A 975 -10.17 7.18 -12.03
CA GLY A 975 -10.42 7.03 -13.46
C GLY A 975 -10.93 8.33 -14.11
N ILE A 976 -11.85 9.03 -13.44
CA ILE A 976 -12.36 10.32 -13.92
C ILE A 976 -11.23 11.34 -14.07
N VAL A 977 -10.38 11.47 -13.05
CA VAL A 977 -9.22 12.38 -13.09
C VAL A 977 -8.24 11.99 -14.19
N GLU A 978 -7.92 10.70 -14.35
CA GLU A 978 -7.04 10.21 -15.41
C GLU A 978 -7.62 10.50 -16.81
N ASP A 979 -8.93 10.33 -16.99
CA ASP A 979 -9.61 10.58 -18.25
C ASP A 979 -9.72 12.08 -18.56
N ILE A 980 -9.90 12.94 -17.55
CA ILE A 980 -9.81 14.40 -17.68
C ILE A 980 -8.38 14.82 -18.07
N ASN A 981 -7.38 14.36 -17.33
CA ASN A 981 -5.96 14.72 -17.58
C ASN A 981 -5.46 14.22 -18.94
N SER A 982 -5.98 13.07 -19.41
CA SER A 982 -5.68 12.53 -20.75
C SER A 982 -6.59 13.07 -21.85
N ARG A 983 -7.47 14.04 -21.54
CA ARG A 983 -8.42 14.70 -22.47
C ARG A 983 -9.41 13.75 -23.14
N LYS A 984 -9.73 12.61 -22.52
CA LYS A 984 -10.83 11.74 -22.94
C LYS A 984 -12.17 12.27 -22.46
N LEU A 985 -12.19 12.89 -21.28
CA LEU A 985 -13.30 13.68 -20.77
C LEU A 985 -12.94 15.17 -20.86
N LEU A 986 -13.93 16.01 -21.18
CA LEU A 986 -13.79 17.44 -20.99
C LEU A 986 -13.70 17.68 -19.48
N GLY A 987 -12.60 18.29 -19.05
CA GLY A 987 -12.34 18.56 -17.64
C GLY A 987 -13.06 19.80 -17.12
N VAL A 988 -12.44 20.40 -16.12
CA VAL A 988 -12.78 21.72 -15.59
C VAL A 988 -12.07 22.86 -16.35
N ASP A 989 -11.65 22.59 -17.59
CA ASP A 989 -10.87 23.52 -18.44
C ASP A 989 -11.70 24.73 -18.90
N ASP A 990 -13.04 24.62 -18.84
CA ASP A 990 -13.98 25.72 -19.12
C ASP A 990 -14.02 26.77 -18.00
N ILE A 991 -13.52 26.43 -16.81
CA ILE A 991 -13.45 27.33 -15.67
C ILE A 991 -12.39 28.39 -15.94
N SER A 992 -12.85 29.65 -16.00
CA SER A 992 -11.99 30.79 -16.28
C SER A 992 -10.90 30.97 -15.23
N ARG A 993 -9.70 31.39 -15.67
CA ARG A 993 -8.58 31.65 -14.77
C ARG A 993 -8.94 32.70 -13.72
N GLY A 994 -8.67 32.40 -12.45
CA GLY A 994 -9.00 33.27 -11.32
C GLY A 994 -10.41 33.06 -10.76
N THR A 995 -11.21 32.17 -11.33
CA THR A 995 -12.45 31.69 -10.70
C THR A 995 -12.09 30.74 -9.55
N PRO A 996 -12.56 30.99 -8.31
CA PRO A 996 -12.29 30.10 -7.18
C PRO A 996 -12.93 28.73 -7.38
N LEU A 997 -12.13 27.67 -7.22
CA LEU A 997 -12.59 26.29 -7.39
C LEU A 997 -12.66 25.58 -6.03
N ILE A 998 -13.83 25.01 -5.70
CA ILE A 998 -14.09 24.38 -4.40
C ILE A 998 -14.49 22.93 -4.64
N ALA A 999 -13.79 21.99 -4.02
CA ALA A 999 -14.21 20.59 -4.00
C ALA A 999 -14.97 20.29 -2.69
N THR A 1000 -16.10 19.59 -2.77
CA THR A 1000 -16.87 19.12 -1.60
C THR A 1000 -16.87 17.60 -1.54
N LEU A 1001 -16.69 17.04 -0.34
CA LEU A 1001 -16.69 15.60 -0.10
C LEU A 1001 -17.40 15.32 1.22
N SER A 1002 -18.40 14.44 1.22
CA SER A 1002 -19.13 14.07 2.43
C SER A 1002 -19.09 12.56 2.65
N ILE A 1003 -18.66 12.15 3.84
CA ILE A 1003 -18.77 10.79 4.34
C ILE A 1003 -19.93 10.80 5.35
N PRO A 1004 -21.05 10.10 5.08
CA PRO A 1004 -22.19 10.08 5.99
C PRO A 1004 -21.88 9.20 7.21
N ASP A 1005 -22.60 9.38 8.31
CA ASP A 1005 -22.67 8.37 9.36
C ASP A 1005 -23.90 7.47 9.11
N LYS A 1006 -23.66 6.20 8.77
CA LYS A 1006 -24.73 5.21 8.52
C LYS A 1006 -25.03 4.39 9.78
N GLY A 1007 -24.51 4.80 10.94
CA GLY A 1007 -24.69 4.14 12.23
C GLY A 1007 -23.70 3.01 12.48
N ILE A 1008 -23.60 2.59 13.75
CA ILE A 1008 -22.61 1.59 14.20
C ILE A 1008 -22.78 0.24 13.46
N ALA A 1009 -24.02 -0.16 13.18
CA ALA A 1009 -24.36 -1.38 12.45
C ALA A 1009 -23.63 -1.52 11.10
N ARG A 1010 -23.47 -0.42 10.35
CA ARG A 1010 -22.82 -0.39 9.03
C ARG A 1010 -21.37 0.12 9.09
N ARG A 1011 -20.87 0.51 10.26
CA ARG A 1011 -19.58 1.18 10.41
C ARG A 1011 -18.41 0.41 9.82
N LYS A 1012 -18.39 -0.92 9.94
CA LYS A 1012 -17.35 -1.76 9.33
C LYS A 1012 -17.34 -1.68 7.79
N GLU A 1013 -18.52 -1.66 7.18
CA GLU A 1013 -18.70 -1.44 5.73
C GLU A 1013 -18.21 -0.03 5.35
N GLN A 1014 -18.60 0.99 6.14
CA GLN A 1014 -18.17 2.37 5.91
C GLN A 1014 -16.65 2.57 5.97
N ILE A 1015 -15.98 1.94 6.95
CA ILE A 1015 -14.51 1.98 7.07
C ILE A 1015 -13.83 1.26 5.90
N THR A 1016 -14.51 0.32 5.25
CA THR A 1016 -13.93 -0.43 4.13
C THR A 1016 -14.18 0.26 2.79
N GLU A 1017 -15.36 0.85 2.60
CA GLU A 1017 -15.85 1.37 1.32
C GLU A 1017 -15.87 2.90 1.27
N ASP A 1018 -16.64 3.56 2.15
CA ASP A 1018 -16.91 5.00 2.10
C ASP A 1018 -15.62 5.85 2.21
N ILE A 1019 -14.61 5.38 2.95
CA ILE A 1019 -13.36 6.14 3.17
C ILE A 1019 -12.30 5.93 2.08
N GLN A 1020 -12.51 5.04 1.12
CA GLN A 1020 -11.55 4.81 0.02
C GLN A 1020 -11.34 6.05 -0.84
N ILE A 1021 -12.35 6.92 -0.92
CA ILE A 1021 -12.28 8.18 -1.65
C ILE A 1021 -11.15 9.09 -1.15
N LEU A 1022 -10.78 9.00 0.14
CA LEU A 1022 -9.69 9.78 0.74
C LEU A 1022 -8.30 9.38 0.23
N LEU A 1023 -8.14 8.18 -0.33
CA LEU A 1023 -6.87 7.74 -0.93
C LEU A 1023 -6.62 8.37 -2.30
N ASN A 1024 -7.62 9.03 -2.89
CA ASN A 1024 -7.54 9.62 -4.23
C ASN A 1024 -7.30 11.14 -4.21
N ILE A 1025 -7.00 11.72 -3.04
CA ILE A 1025 -6.77 13.17 -2.90
C ILE A 1025 -5.58 13.64 -3.75
N ASP A 1026 -4.47 12.90 -3.83
CA ASP A 1026 -3.35 13.25 -4.72
C ASP A 1026 -3.79 13.32 -6.19
N GLY A 1027 -4.68 12.42 -6.62
CA GLY A 1027 -5.28 12.46 -7.96
C GLY A 1027 -6.10 13.73 -8.16
N LEU A 1028 -7.02 14.05 -7.24
CA LEU A 1028 -7.81 15.27 -7.30
C LEU A 1028 -6.94 16.53 -7.41
N LEU A 1029 -5.86 16.60 -6.63
CA LEU A 1029 -4.94 17.76 -6.62
C LEU A 1029 -4.07 17.85 -7.89
N SER A 1030 -4.07 16.81 -8.74
CA SER A 1030 -3.41 16.81 -10.05
C SER A 1030 -4.25 17.45 -11.18
N LEU A 1031 -5.52 17.76 -10.93
CA LEU A 1031 -6.39 18.44 -11.90
C LEU A 1031 -5.83 19.80 -12.30
N SER A 1032 -6.17 20.22 -13.52
CA SER A 1032 -5.86 21.54 -14.05
C SER A 1032 -7.14 22.21 -14.58
N PRO A 1033 -7.63 23.31 -13.99
CA PRO A 1033 -7.17 23.92 -12.74
C PRO A 1033 -7.37 23.00 -11.51
N ARG A 1034 -6.45 23.09 -10.55
CA ARG A 1034 -6.53 22.37 -9.26
C ARG A 1034 -7.55 23.08 -8.33
N PRO A 1035 -8.29 22.36 -7.47
CA PRO A 1035 -9.21 23.00 -6.52
C PRO A 1035 -8.48 23.90 -5.52
N ASP A 1036 -8.95 25.13 -5.27
CA ASP A 1036 -8.36 26.03 -4.28
C ASP A 1036 -8.74 25.67 -2.84
N PHE A 1037 -9.95 25.12 -2.68
CA PHE A 1037 -10.49 24.67 -1.42
C PHE A 1037 -10.99 23.23 -1.54
N LEU A 1038 -10.82 22.46 -0.48
CA LEU A 1038 -11.46 21.16 -0.29
C LEU A 1038 -12.19 21.18 1.06
N VAL A 1039 -13.50 20.95 1.03
CA VAL A 1039 -14.34 20.88 2.21
C VAL A 1039 -14.80 19.45 2.39
N VAL A 1040 -14.40 18.83 3.49
CA VAL A 1040 -14.73 17.45 3.84
C VAL A 1040 -15.60 17.42 5.09
N THR A 1041 -16.75 16.76 5.02
CA THR A 1041 -17.56 16.43 6.20
C THR A 1041 -17.45 14.94 6.47
N CYS A 1042 -17.11 14.55 7.70
CA CYS A 1042 -16.95 13.14 8.05
C CYS A 1042 -17.31 12.87 9.52
N PRO A 1043 -17.66 11.62 9.86
CA PRO A 1043 -17.99 11.27 11.23
C PRO A 1043 -16.75 11.25 12.13
N ILE A 1044 -16.95 11.34 13.44
CA ILE A 1044 -15.84 11.35 14.43
C ILE A 1044 -15.03 10.05 14.45
N TRP A 1045 -15.65 8.92 14.06
CA TRP A 1045 -14.98 7.62 14.01
C TRP A 1045 -13.86 7.54 12.97
N ILE A 1046 -13.72 8.55 12.08
CA ILE A 1046 -12.60 8.64 11.14
C ILE A 1046 -11.23 8.69 11.85
N LEU A 1047 -11.20 9.10 13.13
CA LEU A 1047 -10.02 9.15 13.98
C LEU A 1047 -9.78 7.85 14.78
N HIS A 1048 -10.68 6.87 14.68
CA HIS A 1048 -10.46 5.55 15.27
C HIS A 1048 -9.30 4.85 14.56
N LYS A 1049 -8.55 4.00 15.29
CA LYS A 1049 -7.36 3.29 14.78
C LYS A 1049 -7.58 2.54 13.46
N ASP A 1050 -8.79 2.03 13.22
CA ASP A 1050 -9.16 1.28 12.02
C ASP A 1050 -9.32 2.16 10.76
N ALA A 1051 -9.55 3.47 10.95
CA ALA A 1051 -9.78 4.44 9.87
C ALA A 1051 -8.69 5.52 9.76
N HIS A 1052 -8.04 5.85 10.87
CA HIS A 1052 -7.11 6.98 11.03
C HIS A 1052 -6.00 7.00 9.98
N ASN A 1053 -5.42 5.85 9.63
CA ASN A 1053 -4.34 5.77 8.64
C ASN A 1053 -4.72 6.38 7.28
N ARG A 1054 -5.96 6.13 6.80
CA ARG A 1054 -6.43 6.65 5.51
C ARG A 1054 -6.69 8.16 5.60
N PHE A 1055 -7.23 8.62 6.72
CA PHE A 1055 -7.48 10.04 6.95
C PHE A 1055 -6.16 10.82 7.10
N SER A 1056 -5.23 10.33 7.91
CA SER A 1056 -3.87 10.88 8.06
C SER A 1056 -3.14 10.98 6.73
N HIS A 1057 -3.27 9.96 5.86
CA HIS A 1057 -2.70 10.01 4.51
C HIS A 1057 -3.28 11.17 3.67
N ALA A 1058 -4.59 11.39 3.72
CA ALA A 1058 -5.23 12.52 3.03
C ALA A 1058 -4.75 13.88 3.58
N ILE A 1059 -4.65 14.02 4.90
CA ILE A 1059 -4.12 15.23 5.56
C ILE A 1059 -2.67 15.51 5.12
N HIS A 1060 -1.82 14.48 5.13
CA HIS A 1060 -0.43 14.61 4.72
C HIS A 1060 -0.31 14.98 3.22
N SER A 1061 -1.16 14.40 2.37
CA SER A 1061 -1.22 14.72 0.94
C SER A 1061 -1.60 16.19 0.70
N LEU A 1062 -2.59 16.71 1.42
CA LEU A 1062 -2.99 18.12 1.39
C LEU A 1062 -1.84 19.04 1.82
N LEU A 1063 -1.19 18.75 2.95
CA LEU A 1063 -0.08 19.54 3.47
C LEU A 1063 1.11 19.56 2.51
N ARG A 1064 1.46 18.41 1.90
CA ARG A 1064 2.52 18.31 0.88
C ARG A 1064 2.22 19.17 -0.34
N HIS A 1065 0.96 19.27 -0.75
CA HIS A 1065 0.51 20.12 -1.86
C HIS A 1065 0.23 21.58 -1.44
N ARG A 1066 0.72 21.98 -0.25
CA ARG A 1066 0.65 23.32 0.33
C ARG A 1066 -0.76 23.79 0.71
N TYR A 1067 -1.64 22.86 1.08
CA TYR A 1067 -2.93 23.21 1.67
C TYR A 1067 -2.79 23.34 3.19
N GLY A 1068 -3.27 24.43 3.74
CA GLY A 1068 -3.53 24.53 5.17
C GLY A 1068 -4.83 23.81 5.50
N VAL A 1069 -4.82 22.97 6.53
CA VAL A 1069 -5.95 22.13 6.91
C VAL A 1069 -6.50 22.58 8.26
N HIS A 1070 -7.78 22.91 8.31
CA HIS A 1070 -8.50 23.29 9.52
C HIS A 1070 -9.61 22.29 9.77
N ILE A 1071 -9.74 21.78 10.99
CA ILE A 1071 -10.76 20.80 11.37
C ILE A 1071 -11.55 21.37 12.54
N LYS A 1072 -12.88 21.27 12.49
CA LYS A 1072 -13.77 21.65 13.58
C LYS A 1072 -14.73 20.51 13.91
N LYS A 1073 -14.91 20.25 15.20
CA LYS A 1073 -15.99 19.41 15.73
C LYS A 1073 -17.29 20.21 15.76
N VAL A 1074 -18.32 19.74 15.08
CA VAL A 1074 -19.61 20.43 14.95
C VAL A 1074 -20.72 19.53 15.46
N ASN A 1075 -21.38 19.98 16.52
CA ASN A 1075 -22.59 19.36 17.04
C ASN A 1075 -23.82 19.95 16.32
N PHE A 1076 -24.70 19.09 15.82
CA PHE A 1076 -25.85 19.52 15.04
C PHE A 1076 -26.89 20.27 15.89
N ARG A 1077 -27.12 19.81 17.12
CA ARG A 1077 -28.10 20.39 18.03
C ARG A 1077 -27.82 21.83 18.40
N SER A 1078 -26.55 22.22 18.53
CA SER A 1078 -26.17 23.61 18.80
C SER A 1078 -26.38 24.56 17.62
N HIS A 1079 -26.81 24.07 16.47
CA HIS A 1079 -26.96 24.86 15.25
C HIS A 1079 -28.36 24.74 14.63
N GLY A 1080 -29.38 24.49 15.47
CA GLY A 1080 -30.78 24.49 15.07
C GLY A 1080 -31.19 23.24 14.28
N ILE A 1081 -30.43 22.16 14.39
CA ILE A 1081 -30.75 20.86 13.78
C ILE A 1081 -31.08 19.89 14.92
N PRO A 1082 -32.33 19.44 15.11
CA PRO A 1082 -32.72 18.60 16.23
C PRO A 1082 -32.25 17.14 16.06
N ARG A 1083 -30.94 16.93 16.02
CA ARG A 1083 -30.22 15.65 16.00
C ARG A 1083 -29.08 15.72 17.02
N ASP A 1084 -28.96 14.71 17.86
CA ASP A 1084 -27.87 14.57 18.84
C ASP A 1084 -26.65 13.90 18.19
N GLU A 1085 -26.08 14.58 17.19
CA GLU A 1085 -24.97 14.05 16.39
C GLU A 1085 -23.84 15.07 16.27
N THR A 1086 -22.62 14.55 16.24
CA THR A 1086 -21.40 15.35 16.10
C THR A 1086 -20.59 14.83 14.92
N MET A 1087 -20.24 15.73 14.00
CA MET A 1087 -19.38 15.44 12.86
C MET A 1087 -18.15 16.34 12.85
N LEU A 1088 -17.13 15.94 12.11
CA LEU A 1088 -15.97 16.77 11.80
C LEU A 1088 -16.21 17.51 10.48
N VAL A 1089 -15.88 18.80 10.48
CA VAL A 1089 -15.81 19.63 9.27
C VAL A 1089 -14.36 19.99 9.05
N LEU A 1090 -13.80 19.53 7.95
CA LEU A 1090 -12.45 19.84 7.50
C LEU A 1090 -12.52 20.83 6.34
N VAL A 1091 -11.72 21.89 6.42
CA VAL A 1091 -11.52 22.88 5.37
C VAL A 1091 -10.04 22.95 5.07
N ALA A 1092 -9.66 22.43 3.91
CA ALA A 1092 -8.32 22.54 3.37
C ALA A 1092 -8.28 23.63 2.32
N SER A 1093 -7.27 24.50 2.35
CA SER A 1093 -7.13 25.60 1.40
C SER A 1093 -5.69 25.80 0.97
N SER A 1094 -5.48 26.01 -0.33
CA SER A 1094 -4.22 26.47 -0.90
C SER A 1094 -3.86 27.89 -0.41
N VAL A 1095 -4.87 28.58 0.14
CA VAL A 1095 -4.80 29.89 0.75
C VAL A 1095 -4.63 29.72 2.25
N CYS A 1096 -3.42 29.92 2.77
CA CYS A 1096 -3.14 29.62 4.18
C CYS A 1096 -3.66 30.65 5.20
N SER A 1097 -4.85 31.22 4.98
CA SER A 1097 -5.50 32.09 5.94
C SER A 1097 -6.04 31.36 7.19
N PRO A 1098 -6.16 32.08 8.32
CA PRO A 1098 -6.90 31.60 9.49
C PRO A 1098 -8.38 31.39 9.16
N VAL A 1099 -8.99 30.33 9.67
CA VAL A 1099 -10.43 30.10 9.55
C VAL A 1099 -11.13 30.65 10.80
N PRO A 1100 -12.09 31.59 10.67
CA PRO A 1100 -12.79 32.20 11.81
C PRO A 1100 -13.94 31.30 12.33
N TRP A 1101 -13.59 30.15 12.91
CA TRP A 1101 -14.56 29.16 13.40
C TRP A 1101 -15.54 29.73 14.42
N THR A 1102 -15.08 30.59 15.34
CA THR A 1102 -15.91 31.19 16.39
C THR A 1102 -16.95 32.13 15.81
N GLU A 1103 -16.60 32.92 14.80
CA GLU A 1103 -17.55 33.83 14.14
C GLU A 1103 -18.59 33.04 13.33
N THR A 1104 -18.16 31.92 12.74
CA THR A 1104 -19.01 31.04 11.91
C THR A 1104 -20.03 30.27 12.75
N PHE A 1105 -19.64 29.79 13.94
CA PHE A 1105 -20.44 28.86 14.76
C PHE A 1105 -20.76 29.35 16.17
N GLY A 1106 -20.43 30.60 16.53
CA GLY A 1106 -20.51 31.10 17.92
C GLY A 1106 -21.90 31.29 18.51
N GLN A 1107 -22.97 31.05 17.75
CA GLN A 1107 -24.35 31.12 18.24
C GLN A 1107 -24.92 29.70 18.47
N ASP A 1108 -25.23 29.38 19.74
CA ASP A 1108 -26.02 28.19 20.10
C ASP A 1108 -27.50 28.48 19.79
N ILE A 1109 -28.03 27.80 18.77
CA ILE A 1109 -29.42 27.88 18.37
C ILE A 1109 -30.01 26.50 18.59
N ARG A 1110 -31.05 26.38 19.42
CA ARG A 1110 -31.76 25.11 19.64
C ARG A 1110 -33.21 25.24 19.22
N THR A 1111 -33.71 24.22 18.53
CA THR A 1111 -35.09 24.07 18.08
C THR A 1111 -35.50 22.62 18.28
N SER A 1112 -36.75 22.34 18.62
CA SER A 1112 -37.22 20.95 18.71
C SER A 1112 -37.63 20.38 17.35
N ALA A 1113 -37.60 19.05 17.22
CA ALA A 1113 -38.08 18.38 16.00
C ALA A 1113 -39.55 18.71 15.71
N LEU A 1114 -40.38 18.72 16.75
CA LEU A 1114 -41.81 19.05 16.63
C LEU A 1114 -42.04 20.49 16.15
N GLU A 1115 -41.27 21.46 16.64
CA GLU A 1115 -41.39 22.86 16.22
C GLU A 1115 -41.18 23.04 14.71
N LYS A 1116 -40.29 22.24 14.11
CA LYS A 1116 -39.96 22.29 12.68
C LYS A 1116 -41.03 21.67 11.76
N ILE A 1117 -41.88 20.79 12.30
CA ILE A 1117 -42.83 20.01 11.50
C ILE A 1117 -44.29 20.25 11.88
N LYS A 1118 -44.58 21.04 12.91
CA LYS A 1118 -45.95 21.25 13.44
C LYS A 1118 -46.97 21.70 12.38
N ASP A 1119 -46.57 22.49 11.39
CA ASP A 1119 -47.43 22.93 10.29
C ASP A 1119 -47.68 21.82 9.26
N LEU A 1120 -46.89 20.74 9.27
CA LEU A 1120 -47.10 19.53 8.47
C LEU A 1120 -47.91 18.45 9.19
N SER A 1121 -48.52 18.74 10.34
CA SER A 1121 -49.35 17.80 11.09
C SER A 1121 -50.61 17.31 10.35
N PHE A 1122 -50.97 17.93 9.23
CA PHE A 1122 -52.11 17.52 8.40
C PHE A 1122 -51.85 16.20 7.65
N LYS A 1123 -52.92 15.48 7.29
CA LYS A 1123 -52.82 14.31 6.40
C LYS A 1123 -52.78 14.74 4.94
N ASN A 1124 -51.96 14.08 4.12
CA ASN A 1124 -51.92 14.33 2.70
C ASN A 1124 -53.30 14.04 2.06
N PRO A 1125 -53.98 15.06 1.49
CA PRO A 1125 -55.33 14.92 0.93
C PRO A 1125 -55.38 14.14 -0.39
N ARG A 1126 -54.23 13.82 -0.99
CA ARG A 1126 -54.13 13.21 -2.34
C ARG A 1126 -53.80 11.71 -2.33
N THR A 1127 -53.93 11.02 -1.18
CA THR A 1127 -53.60 9.61 -0.87
C THR A 1127 -52.15 9.34 -0.40
N GLU A 1128 -51.91 8.17 0.21
CA GLU A 1128 -50.64 7.74 0.85
C GLU A 1128 -49.43 7.65 -0.11
N SER A 1129 -49.66 7.71 -1.43
CA SER A 1129 -48.62 7.59 -2.46
C SER A 1129 -48.42 8.86 -3.32
N SER A 1130 -49.09 9.97 -2.99
CA SER A 1130 -49.01 11.18 -3.80
C SER A 1130 -47.79 12.04 -3.47
N PHE A 1131 -46.96 12.28 -4.49
CA PHE A 1131 -45.70 13.02 -4.41
C PHE A 1131 -45.81 14.51 -3.99
N ASN A 1132 -46.94 15.16 -4.26
CA ASN A 1132 -47.15 16.59 -4.01
C ASN A 1132 -48.58 16.83 -3.52
N CYS A 1133 -48.76 17.62 -2.47
CA CYS A 1133 -50.07 18.04 -1.96
C CYS A 1133 -50.15 19.55 -1.65
N LYS A 1134 -51.37 20.09 -1.55
CA LYS A 1134 -51.59 21.48 -1.16
C LYS A 1134 -51.62 21.59 0.37
N HIS A 1135 -50.88 22.56 0.92
CA HIS A 1135 -50.98 22.88 2.34
C HIS A 1135 -52.41 23.38 2.68
N PRO A 1136 -53.09 22.87 3.73
CA PRO A 1136 -54.49 23.24 4.02
C PRO A 1136 -54.67 24.73 4.32
N SER A 1137 -53.74 25.30 5.09
CA SER A 1137 -53.82 26.68 5.58
C SER A 1137 -52.99 27.69 4.78
N ALA A 1138 -52.30 27.27 3.72
CA ALA A 1138 -51.37 28.12 2.98
C ALA A 1138 -51.51 27.92 1.47
N LYS A 1139 -51.19 28.96 0.68
CA LYS A 1139 -51.24 28.90 -0.80
C LYS A 1139 -49.92 28.34 -1.37
N ILE A 1140 -49.45 27.23 -0.83
CA ILE A 1140 -48.21 26.56 -1.25
C ILE A 1140 -48.45 25.07 -1.48
N ASN A 1141 -47.64 24.49 -2.35
CA ASN A 1141 -47.54 23.05 -2.56
C ASN A 1141 -46.41 22.49 -1.69
N VAL A 1142 -46.61 21.29 -1.18
CA VAL A 1142 -45.65 20.56 -0.34
C VAL A 1142 -45.28 19.27 -1.08
N TYR A 1143 -43.99 19.10 -1.35
CA TYR A 1143 -43.43 17.91 -2.01
C TYR A 1143 -42.94 16.90 -0.97
N ASN A 1144 -42.98 15.61 -1.31
CA ASN A 1144 -42.48 14.49 -0.50
C ASN A 1144 -43.18 14.34 0.88
N HIS A 1145 -44.40 14.85 1.03
CA HIS A 1145 -45.19 14.73 2.25
C HIS A 1145 -46.20 13.57 2.16
N SER A 1146 -45.69 12.35 2.05
CA SER A 1146 -46.49 11.12 2.02
C SER A 1146 -46.80 10.67 3.45
N THR A 1147 -48.05 10.81 3.89
CA THR A 1147 -48.54 10.44 5.22
C THR A 1147 -49.27 9.10 5.19
N GLY A 1148 -49.46 8.44 6.34
CA GLY A 1148 -50.23 7.19 6.49
C GLY A 1148 -49.37 5.92 6.59
N LEU A 1149 -48.05 6.05 6.41
CA LEU A 1149 -47.10 4.95 6.53
C LEU A 1149 -47.08 4.38 7.94
N ARG A 1150 -47.32 3.08 8.09
CA ARG A 1150 -47.27 2.38 9.38
C ARG A 1150 -45.91 1.74 9.61
N THR A 1151 -45.48 1.70 10.86
CA THR A 1151 -44.29 0.91 11.23
C THR A 1151 -44.59 -0.59 11.17
N SER A 1152 -43.67 -1.36 10.60
CA SER A 1152 -43.68 -2.83 10.66
C SER A 1152 -42.97 -3.38 11.90
N HIS A 1153 -42.40 -2.51 12.74
CA HIS A 1153 -41.59 -2.88 13.90
C HIS A 1153 -42.42 -2.90 15.19
N SER A 1154 -42.07 -3.80 16.10
CA SER A 1154 -42.66 -3.84 17.45
C SER A 1154 -42.18 -2.63 18.27
N GLY A 1155 -43.12 -1.84 18.80
CA GLY A 1155 -42.85 -0.71 19.69
C GLY A 1155 -42.63 0.64 18.96
N PRO A 1156 -43.68 1.31 18.46
CA PRO A 1156 -43.57 2.68 17.95
C PRO A 1156 -43.10 3.64 19.04
N GLN A 1157 -42.21 4.57 18.66
CA GLN A 1157 -41.66 5.59 19.55
C GLN A 1157 -42.23 6.97 19.15
N PRO A 1158 -42.75 7.75 20.11
CA PRO A 1158 -43.19 9.12 19.81
C PRO A 1158 -42.01 10.00 19.43
N LEU A 1159 -42.24 11.01 18.59
CA LEU A 1159 -41.25 12.03 18.27
C LEU A 1159 -40.75 12.74 19.55
N GLY A 1160 -39.45 12.64 19.81
CA GLY A 1160 -38.78 13.38 20.88
C GLY A 1160 -38.35 14.80 20.47
N ASP A 1161 -37.67 15.49 21.38
CA ASP A 1161 -37.10 16.83 21.11
C ASP A 1161 -36.03 16.82 20.01
N ALA A 1162 -35.25 15.74 19.94
CA ALA A 1162 -34.27 15.45 18.90
C ALA A 1162 -34.54 14.05 18.32
N ILE A 1163 -34.11 13.84 17.08
CA ILE A 1163 -34.28 12.56 16.37
C ILE A 1163 -32.95 11.84 16.21
N ASP A 1164 -32.96 10.53 16.44
CA ASP A 1164 -31.94 9.61 15.98
C ASP A 1164 -32.30 9.13 14.57
N MET A 1165 -31.50 9.57 13.59
CA MET A 1165 -31.77 9.25 12.18
C MET A 1165 -31.61 7.75 11.86
N THR A 1166 -30.92 6.98 12.70
CA THR A 1166 -30.72 5.54 12.48
C THR A 1166 -31.95 4.70 12.85
N ASN A 1167 -32.91 5.29 13.58
CA ASN A 1167 -34.10 4.59 14.09
C ASN A 1167 -35.42 5.23 13.65
N ILE A 1168 -35.40 6.04 12.57
CA ILE A 1168 -36.58 6.81 12.10
C ILE A 1168 -37.78 5.92 11.75
N HIS A 1169 -37.55 4.66 11.42
CA HIS A 1169 -38.61 3.70 11.05
C HIS A 1169 -39.48 3.24 12.22
N ARG A 1170 -39.13 3.64 13.46
CA ARG A 1170 -39.96 3.46 14.66
C ARG A 1170 -40.56 4.77 15.15
N VAL A 1171 -40.10 5.92 14.63
CA VAL A 1171 -40.52 7.24 15.09
C VAL A 1171 -41.84 7.63 14.43
N VAL A 1172 -42.86 7.87 15.25
CA VAL A 1172 -44.19 8.27 14.79
C VAL A 1172 -44.48 9.75 15.07
N HIS A 1173 -45.22 10.38 14.16
CA HIS A 1173 -45.71 11.74 14.32
C HIS A 1173 -46.69 11.81 15.50
N PRO A 1174 -46.55 12.76 16.44
CA PRO A 1174 -47.34 12.77 17.67
C PRO A 1174 -48.85 12.93 17.42
N ASP A 1175 -49.25 13.76 16.47
CA ASP A 1175 -50.67 13.99 16.18
C ASP A 1175 -51.32 12.93 15.26
N ARG A 1176 -50.54 12.32 14.36
CA ARG A 1176 -51.06 11.45 13.29
C ARG A 1176 -50.88 9.96 13.60
N GLY A 1177 -49.88 9.60 14.39
CA GLY A 1177 -49.54 8.21 14.75
C GLY A 1177 -48.93 7.39 13.59
N ASP A 1178 -48.66 8.00 12.44
CA ASP A 1178 -47.94 7.41 11.32
C ASP A 1178 -46.44 7.73 11.39
N LEU A 1179 -45.63 7.06 10.57
CA LEU A 1179 -44.21 7.40 10.41
C LEU A 1179 -44.04 8.83 9.88
N LEU A 1180 -42.93 9.47 10.24
CA LEU A 1180 -42.56 10.76 9.65
C LEU A 1180 -42.36 10.64 8.15
N SER A 1181 -42.94 11.56 7.39
CA SER A 1181 -42.75 11.67 5.94
C SER A 1181 -41.34 12.15 5.60
N VAL A 1182 -40.89 11.88 4.37
CA VAL A 1182 -39.59 12.36 3.84
C VAL A 1182 -39.45 13.88 4.01
N ARG A 1183 -40.50 14.67 3.73
CA ARG A 1183 -40.50 16.12 3.92
C ARG A 1183 -40.27 16.54 5.37
N GLU A 1184 -40.89 15.86 6.33
CA GLU A 1184 -40.72 16.19 7.76
C GLU A 1184 -39.30 15.95 8.21
N LEU A 1185 -38.70 14.82 7.81
CA LEU A 1185 -37.29 14.53 8.08
C LEU A 1185 -36.36 15.53 7.37
N ALA A 1186 -36.67 15.90 6.12
CA ALA A 1186 -35.90 16.88 5.37
C ALA A 1186 -35.90 18.26 6.05
N ARG A 1187 -37.05 18.70 6.61
CA ARG A 1187 -37.12 19.93 7.40
C ARG A 1187 -36.35 19.84 8.70
N ILE A 1188 -36.40 18.71 9.40
CA ILE A 1188 -35.57 18.44 10.58
C ILE A 1188 -34.09 18.64 10.22
N GLN A 1189 -33.66 18.04 9.10
CA GLN A 1189 -32.31 18.16 8.54
C GLN A 1189 -31.97 19.57 8.02
N GLY A 1190 -32.97 20.41 7.79
CA GLY A 1190 -32.82 21.82 7.39
C GLY A 1190 -32.83 22.06 5.88
N PHE A 1191 -33.34 21.12 5.07
CA PHE A 1191 -33.60 21.36 3.65
C PHE A 1191 -34.76 22.34 3.45
N ASP A 1192 -34.68 23.17 2.41
CA ASP A 1192 -35.79 24.01 1.95
C ASP A 1192 -36.96 23.14 1.46
N ASP A 1193 -38.18 23.62 1.65
CA ASP A 1193 -39.42 22.99 1.16
C ASP A 1193 -39.45 22.83 -0.37
N LYS A 1194 -38.67 23.64 -1.09
CA LYS A 1194 -38.50 23.56 -2.54
C LYS A 1194 -37.51 22.48 -2.98
N PHE A 1195 -36.68 21.94 -2.09
CA PHE A 1195 -35.75 20.88 -2.44
C PHE A 1195 -36.52 19.58 -2.63
N VAL A 1196 -36.50 18.99 -3.82
CA VAL A 1196 -37.35 17.86 -4.19
C VAL A 1196 -36.55 16.56 -4.20
N PHE A 1197 -37.01 15.55 -3.45
CA PHE A 1197 -36.38 14.23 -3.39
C PHE A 1197 -37.02 13.29 -4.42
N LEU A 1198 -36.23 12.55 -5.19
CA LEU A 1198 -36.69 11.67 -6.27
C LEU A 1198 -36.26 10.22 -6.04
N GLY A 1199 -36.87 9.28 -6.78
CA GLY A 1199 -36.63 7.84 -6.63
C GLY A 1199 -37.67 7.15 -5.76
N CYS A 1200 -37.44 5.88 -5.43
CA CYS A 1200 -38.33 5.12 -4.54
C CYS A 1200 -38.33 5.72 -3.13
N ILE A 1201 -39.40 5.50 -2.37
CA ILE A 1201 -39.56 6.10 -1.04
C ILE A 1201 -38.41 5.72 -0.10
N HIS A 1202 -37.92 4.48 -0.17
CA HIS A 1202 -36.76 4.00 0.58
C HIS A 1202 -35.52 4.85 0.28
N ARG A 1203 -35.24 5.11 -1.00
CA ARG A 1203 -34.09 5.92 -1.40
C ARG A 1203 -34.23 7.37 -0.92
N GLN A 1204 -35.43 7.94 -0.97
CA GLN A 1204 -35.68 9.28 -0.46
C GLN A 1204 -35.41 9.38 1.05
N TYR A 1205 -35.78 8.36 1.85
CA TYR A 1205 -35.42 8.31 3.26
C TYR A 1205 -33.89 8.24 3.44
N GLU A 1206 -33.22 7.35 2.71
CA GLU A 1206 -31.75 7.19 2.76
C GLU A 1206 -31.01 8.49 2.40
N ASP A 1207 -31.43 9.17 1.33
CA ASP A 1207 -30.89 10.47 0.91
C ASP A 1207 -30.97 11.51 2.04
N VAL A 1208 -32.07 11.55 2.81
CA VAL A 1208 -32.24 12.50 3.92
C VAL A 1208 -31.43 12.09 5.16
N MET A 1209 -31.39 10.79 5.50
CA MET A 1209 -30.66 10.29 6.67
C MET A 1209 -29.16 10.53 6.55
N ASN A 1210 -28.60 10.25 5.36
CA ASN A 1210 -27.18 10.35 5.07
C ASN A 1210 -26.72 11.79 4.78
N ALA A 1211 -27.64 12.73 4.53
CA ALA A 1211 -27.29 14.10 4.18
C ALA A 1211 -26.58 14.84 5.30
N PHE A 1212 -25.61 15.67 4.96
CA PHE A 1212 -25.06 16.66 5.89
C PHE A 1212 -26.02 17.87 6.00
N PRO A 1213 -26.27 18.46 7.19
CA PRO A 1213 -27.29 19.52 7.33
C PRO A 1213 -26.99 20.75 6.45
N PRO A 1214 -27.85 21.11 5.47
CA PRO A 1214 -27.62 22.26 4.59
C PRO A 1214 -27.39 23.60 5.32
N PRO A 1215 -28.08 23.92 6.43
CA PRO A 1215 -27.83 25.17 7.16
C PRO A 1215 -26.42 25.27 7.73
N ILE A 1216 -25.84 24.14 8.14
CA ILE A 1216 -24.46 24.07 8.64
C ILE A 1216 -23.49 24.18 7.46
N ALA A 1217 -23.73 23.45 6.37
CA ALA A 1217 -22.93 23.56 5.15
C ALA A 1217 -22.91 24.98 4.58
N LYS A 1218 -24.04 25.69 4.61
CA LYS A 1218 -24.14 27.08 4.18
C LYS A 1218 -23.24 28.00 5.00
N LYS A 1219 -23.20 27.86 6.33
CA LYS A 1219 -22.28 28.62 7.18
C LYS A 1219 -20.81 28.37 6.81
N VAL A 1220 -20.46 27.11 6.52
CA VAL A 1220 -19.11 26.76 6.05
C VAL A 1220 -18.82 27.41 4.70
N ALA A 1221 -19.78 27.39 3.77
CA ALA A 1221 -19.65 28.02 2.47
C ALA A 1221 -19.46 29.54 2.59
N GLU A 1222 -20.28 30.24 3.38
CA GLU A 1222 -20.17 31.68 3.64
C GLU A 1222 -18.80 32.07 4.24
N MET A 1223 -18.28 31.22 5.13
CA MET A 1223 -16.92 31.37 5.67
C MET A 1223 -15.86 31.22 4.56
N VAL A 1224 -15.94 30.17 3.73
CA VAL A 1224 -15.00 29.98 2.60
C VAL A 1224 -15.07 31.16 1.63
N LEU A 1225 -16.27 31.68 1.33
CA LEU A 1225 -16.47 32.86 0.50
C LEU A 1225 -15.89 34.14 1.12
N THR A 1226 -15.84 34.22 2.45
CA THR A 1226 -15.19 35.34 3.15
C THR A 1226 -13.67 35.24 2.98
N LEU A 1227 -13.09 34.04 3.13
CA LEU A 1227 -11.67 33.82 2.87
C LEU A 1227 -11.29 34.14 1.42
N ILE A 1228 -12.11 33.76 0.44
CA ILE A 1228 -11.89 34.12 -0.98
C ILE A 1228 -11.88 35.65 -1.14
N ARG A 1229 -12.81 36.36 -0.48
CA ARG A 1229 -12.93 37.82 -0.55
C ARG A 1229 -11.74 38.56 0.04
N ASP A 1230 -11.13 38.07 1.10
CA ASP A 1230 -9.95 38.71 1.69
C ASP A 1230 -8.76 38.75 0.71
N TYR A 1231 -8.66 37.78 -0.20
CA TYR A 1231 -7.61 37.71 -1.23
C TYR A 1231 -7.94 38.48 -2.51
N HIS A 1232 -9.19 38.94 -2.67
CA HIS A 1232 -9.53 39.90 -3.72
C HIS A 1232 -8.94 41.31 -3.46
N CYS A 1233 -8.51 41.62 -2.23
CA CYS A 1233 -8.10 42.97 -1.83
C CYS A 1233 -6.57 43.17 -1.71
N SER A 1234 -5.75 42.11 -1.87
CA SER A 1234 -4.28 42.19 -1.75
C SER A 1234 -3.60 42.32 -3.12
N GLU A 1235 -3.22 43.55 -3.47
CA GLU A 1235 -2.27 43.99 -4.52
C GLU A 1235 -2.32 43.27 -5.88
N GLY A 1236 -3.04 43.87 -6.83
CA GLY A 1236 -2.72 43.71 -8.26
C GLY A 1236 -1.35 44.34 -8.58
N PRO A 1237 -0.65 43.91 -9.63
CA PRO A 1237 0.65 44.46 -9.98
C PRO A 1237 0.49 45.94 -10.33
N SER A 1238 0.99 46.83 -9.46
CA SER A 1238 1.13 48.23 -9.79
C SER A 1238 2.20 48.37 -10.87
N GLU A 1239 1.76 48.76 -12.06
CA GLU A 1239 2.61 49.46 -13.01
C GLU A 1239 3.05 50.79 -12.36
N GLU A 1240 4.21 50.84 -11.73
CA GLU A 1240 4.88 52.11 -11.42
C GLU A 1240 6.37 51.98 -11.74
N ASN A 1241 6.77 52.57 -12.86
CA ASN A 1241 7.24 53.96 -12.95
C ASN A 1241 8.65 54.13 -12.37
N LYS A 1242 9.58 54.27 -13.32
CA LYS A 1242 10.83 55.00 -13.14
C LYS A 1242 10.47 56.41 -12.66
N ASP A 1243 10.73 56.73 -11.41
CA ASP A 1243 11.35 57.99 -10.94
C ASP A 1243 11.00 58.30 -9.46
N GLY A 1244 12.01 58.23 -8.59
CA GLY A 1244 12.13 59.11 -7.43
C GLY A 1244 11.56 58.66 -6.07
N PRO A 1245 12.24 58.94 -4.93
CA PRO A 1245 11.95 58.36 -3.63
C PRO A 1245 11.10 59.26 -2.72
N ARG A 1246 10.22 58.68 -1.88
CA ARG A 1246 9.87 59.19 -0.54
C ARG A 1246 8.94 58.21 0.20
N GLY A 1247 9.44 57.65 1.30
CA GLY A 1247 8.67 56.75 2.15
C GLY A 1247 7.62 57.44 3.01
N LYS A 1248 6.64 56.65 3.48
CA LYS A 1248 5.88 56.92 4.70
C LYS A 1248 5.45 55.62 5.39
N LYS A 1249 6.05 55.43 6.57
CA LYS A 1249 5.69 54.59 7.72
C LYS A 1249 4.25 54.07 7.75
N ARG A 1250 4.08 52.75 7.94
CA ARG A 1250 2.93 52.17 8.65
C ARG A 1250 3.39 51.63 10.01
N ARG A 1251 2.64 52.02 11.04
CA ARG A 1251 2.94 51.94 12.47
C ARG A 1251 3.01 50.49 12.96
N ARG A 1252 4.08 50.16 13.69
CA ARG A 1252 4.04 49.16 14.76
C ARG A 1252 3.22 49.75 15.90
N HIS A 1253 2.19 49.04 16.35
CA HIS A 1253 1.71 49.15 17.72
C HIS A 1253 2.27 47.97 18.51
N GLU A 1254 2.71 48.31 19.73
CA GLU A 1254 3.52 47.58 20.70
C GLU A 1254 2.87 46.32 21.27
#